data_AF-W2WTX2-F1
#
_entry.id   AF-W2WTX2-F1
#
_cell.length_a   1.000
_cell.length_b   1.000
_cell.length_c   1.000
_cell.angle_alpha   90.00
_cell.angle_beta   90.00
_cell.angle_gamma   90.00
#
_symmetry.space_group_name_H-M   'P 1'
#
loop_
_entity.id
_entity.type
_entity.pdbx_description
1 polymer ?
#
loop_
_entity_poly.entity_id
_entity_poly.type
_entity_poly.pdbx_seq_one_letter_code
_entity_poly.pdbx_strand_id
1 'polypeptide(L)'
;MLRSSWRLRGSLSLRYLSTTTAFTPSPRRQLQYVTSDTIDRRLLQGLTSADDDTRPVNLIQDEESARRILQKIEELGPNHFHACDTEVAQIDVKAVGPVGNGVVTCLSLYSGPDVDYGNGPYVWVDNLDSAEGTLQYFKEFLESKNYLKVWHNYSFDRHVLYNHGINVQGLGGDTMHMARLWNTARFQNGGYSLESLTADLLLQRKKPMKELFGIPKLKKDGSKGKERIMPTVEELQRFPEFRKRWIRYSVYDAESTWFLHRVLQDKLDQTFWFEKPNGDESQVGSMYDFYRQYIVPFGECLTDIERKGMHVDLEYLAGVEKQALEDRARLEKLVLLWASRYCEESERINLYSAAQKQQLLFAPYFNEKKNKQVLPAERLFEVENTEGFIEEGKQKAKKKRNIIIRGLGIPPTHFTASGLPAASAEVLKELAGNPETDPPQYGRAYGHFEDKEEGAAACVALKALFDISSINTMLNNFILPLQELADSNSRVHCSLNLNTDTGRLSSRKPNLQNQPAMGKDRYKIRDAFTAPPGKKLIVADYSQLELRLMAHITQCKAMIEAFKAGGDFHSRTAMGMYPYVAKAVENGEALLEWDHTTGKEPPAPLLKDKYGDERKNAKVLNFSIAYGKTAFGLAKDFNVSRKEAADTLEKWYSDRGEVREWQKKAIETARTYGYTRTLLGRYRRLPDAMLKDDSMASKKARGHAERAAINTPIQGAAADVVMQAMLQVHQNPRLRELGWEMVSQIHDEIIVEGPEESVDEAMKLVVHLMENPFQKPLSVALEVDAKVDDSWFKAK
;
A
#
# COMPACT_ATOMS: atom_id res chain seq x y z
N MET A 1 25.49 -2.13 64.38
CA MET A 1 24.48 -1.96 65.45
C MET A 1 23.10 -1.90 64.81
N LEU A 2 22.19 -2.77 65.26
CA LEU A 2 20.71 -2.62 65.37
C LEU A 2 19.97 -2.05 64.13
N ARG A 3 19.29 -2.84 63.28
CA ARG A 3 18.04 -3.64 63.44
C ARG A 3 16.82 -2.86 63.99
N SER A 4 15.69 -3.06 63.30
CA SER A 4 14.26 -2.85 63.66
C SER A 4 13.75 -1.41 63.57
N SER A 5 12.52 -1.09 63.16
CA SER A 5 11.30 -1.76 62.65
C SER A 5 10.40 -0.61 62.12
N TRP A 6 9.56 -0.74 61.09
CA TRP A 6 8.22 -1.36 61.15
C TRP A 6 7.74 -1.73 59.74
N ARG A 7 7.07 -2.88 59.67
CA ARG A 7 6.36 -3.45 58.51
C ARG A 7 4.91 -2.93 58.47
N LEU A 8 4.30 -2.89 57.28
CA LEU A 8 3.21 -3.77 56.79
C LEU A 8 2.19 -3.06 55.87
N ARG A 9 1.90 -3.74 54.75
CA ARG A 9 0.68 -3.80 53.91
C ARG A 9 0.55 -2.83 52.73
N GLY A 10 0.45 -3.43 51.54
CA GLY A 10 -0.13 -2.80 50.36
C GLY A 10 0.46 -3.27 49.02
N SER A 11 0.47 -4.56 48.72
CA SER A 11 0.70 -5.02 47.35
C SER A 11 -0.52 -4.66 46.49
N LEU A 12 -0.41 -3.63 45.66
CA LEU A 12 -1.35 -3.39 44.56
C LEU A 12 -1.03 -4.39 43.44
N SER A 13 -1.62 -5.57 43.54
CA SER A 13 -1.75 -6.45 42.37
C SER A 13 -2.70 -5.76 41.38
N LEU A 14 -2.22 -5.46 40.17
CA LEU A 14 -3.07 -5.23 39.00
C LEU A 14 -3.84 -6.52 38.71
N ARG A 15 -4.97 -6.68 39.40
CA ARG A 15 -6.02 -7.64 39.02
C ARG A 15 -6.67 -7.07 37.76
N TYR A 16 -6.32 -7.64 36.62
CA TYR A 16 -7.25 -7.69 35.50
C TYR A 16 -8.53 -8.33 36.01
N LEU A 17 -9.61 -7.56 35.98
CA LEU A 17 -10.96 -8.02 36.29
C LEU A 17 -11.33 -9.09 35.27
N SER A 18 -11.20 -10.34 35.69
CA SER A 18 -11.94 -11.45 35.12
C SER A 18 -13.41 -11.33 35.55
N THR A 19 -14.25 -10.92 34.63
CA THR A 19 -15.67 -11.30 34.62
C THR A 19 -15.96 -11.91 33.26
N THR A 20 -15.46 -13.12 33.10
CA THR A 20 -15.83 -14.06 32.05
C THR A 20 -17.22 -14.59 32.37
N THR A 21 -18.23 -14.21 31.60
CA THR A 21 -19.47 -14.98 31.47
C THR A 21 -19.68 -15.33 30.00
N ALA A 22 -19.19 -16.53 29.69
CA ALA A 22 -19.62 -17.45 28.64
C ALA A 22 -19.76 -16.92 27.20
N PHE A 23 -18.62 -16.82 26.51
CA PHE A 23 -18.53 -17.50 25.22
C PHE A 23 -18.48 -18.99 25.56
N THR A 24 -19.57 -19.73 25.41
CA THR A 24 -19.46 -21.18 25.32
C THR A 24 -18.63 -21.46 24.07
N PRO A 25 -17.43 -22.06 24.18
CA PRO A 25 -16.74 -22.55 23.01
C PRO A 25 -17.70 -23.51 22.32
N SER A 26 -17.90 -23.33 21.01
CA SER A 26 -18.46 -24.40 20.18
C SER A 26 -17.76 -25.71 20.59
N PRO A 27 -18.48 -26.83 20.82
CA PRO A 27 -17.90 -28.06 21.31
C PRO A 27 -16.67 -28.40 20.47
N ARG A 28 -15.48 -28.36 21.11
CA ARG A 28 -14.13 -28.46 20.52
C ARG A 28 -14.13 -28.87 19.04
N ARG A 29 -14.33 -27.90 18.13
CA ARG A 29 -13.97 -28.12 16.73
C ARG A 29 -12.45 -28.29 16.70
N GLN A 30 -11.96 -29.36 16.06
CA GLN A 30 -10.53 -29.56 15.88
C GLN A 30 -9.98 -28.40 15.05
N LEU A 31 -9.15 -27.55 15.66
CA LEU A 31 -8.46 -26.47 14.96
C LEU A 31 -7.60 -27.04 13.84
N GLN A 32 -7.57 -26.36 12.71
CA GLN A 32 -6.77 -26.73 11.55
C GLN A 32 -5.77 -25.63 11.21
N TYR A 33 -4.67 -26.02 10.56
CA TYR A 33 -3.67 -25.09 10.06
C TYR A 33 -4.27 -24.07 9.06
N VAL A 34 -5.11 -24.53 8.14
CA VAL A 34 -5.86 -23.67 7.22
C VAL A 34 -7.25 -24.24 7.06
N THR A 35 -8.28 -23.41 7.19
CA THR A 35 -9.65 -23.89 7.00
C THR A 35 -10.01 -24.19 5.55
N SER A 36 -10.90 -25.17 5.38
CA SER A 36 -11.55 -25.49 4.11
C SER A 36 -12.32 -24.29 3.53
N ASP A 37 -12.48 -24.26 2.21
CA ASP A 37 -13.37 -23.32 1.54
C ASP A 37 -14.86 -23.66 1.76
N THR A 38 -15.21 -24.89 2.16
CA THR A 38 -16.60 -25.33 2.43
C THR A 38 -17.30 -24.48 3.49
N ILE A 39 -18.49 -23.95 3.16
CA ILE A 39 -19.28 -23.10 4.06
C ILE A 39 -20.28 -23.95 4.86
N ASP A 40 -20.37 -23.72 6.18
CA ASP A 40 -21.44 -24.27 7.00
C ASP A 40 -22.75 -23.53 6.70
N ARG A 41 -23.60 -24.13 5.86
CA ARG A 41 -24.86 -23.52 5.40
C ARG A 41 -25.82 -23.15 6.53
N ARG A 42 -25.67 -23.72 7.74
CA ARG A 42 -26.47 -23.34 8.91
C ARG A 42 -26.23 -21.89 9.34
N LEU A 43 -25.04 -21.35 9.06
CA LEU A 43 -24.71 -19.95 9.35
C LEU A 43 -25.48 -18.97 8.46
N LEU A 44 -26.02 -19.44 7.33
CA LEU A 44 -26.80 -18.65 6.37
C LEU A 44 -28.31 -18.72 6.64
N GLN A 45 -28.75 -19.43 7.70
CA GLN A 45 -30.16 -19.51 8.04
C GLN A 45 -30.72 -18.12 8.34
N GLY A 46 -31.81 -17.76 7.66
CA GLY A 46 -32.46 -16.45 7.78
C GLY A 46 -31.92 -15.38 6.84
N LEU A 47 -30.89 -15.67 6.03
CA LEU A 47 -30.43 -14.78 4.97
C LEU A 47 -31.51 -14.69 3.87
N THR A 48 -31.88 -13.46 3.51
CA THR A 48 -32.87 -13.20 2.46
C THR A 48 -32.25 -13.10 1.07
N SER A 49 -33.09 -13.25 0.04
CA SER A 49 -32.64 -12.99 -1.34
C SER A 49 -32.40 -11.49 -1.58
N ALA A 50 -31.46 -11.13 -2.44
CA ALA A 50 -31.07 -9.72 -2.66
C ALA A 50 -32.22 -8.87 -3.19
N ASP A 51 -33.20 -9.48 -3.87
CA ASP A 51 -34.39 -8.82 -4.38
C ASP A 51 -35.64 -9.06 -3.50
N ASP A 52 -35.49 -9.74 -2.35
CA ASP A 52 -36.60 -10.02 -1.44
C ASP A 52 -37.04 -8.74 -0.73
N ASP A 53 -38.15 -8.15 -1.12
CA ASP A 53 -38.74 -6.97 -0.50
C ASP A 53 -39.93 -7.29 0.42
N THR A 54 -40.08 -8.56 0.83
CA THR A 54 -41.22 -9.03 1.64
C THR A 54 -41.08 -8.71 3.12
N ARG A 55 -39.84 -8.59 3.62
CA ARG A 55 -39.57 -8.23 5.02
C ARG A 55 -39.64 -6.71 5.22
N PRO A 56 -40.36 -6.21 6.23
CA PRO A 56 -40.51 -4.78 6.41
C PRO A 56 -39.21 -4.13 6.91
N VAL A 57 -39.08 -2.83 6.64
CA VAL A 57 -37.95 -2.00 7.08
C VAL A 57 -38.47 -0.93 8.03
N ASN A 58 -37.83 -0.80 9.19
CA ASN A 58 -38.12 0.27 10.15
C ASN A 58 -37.49 1.56 9.64
N LEU A 59 -38.31 2.48 9.13
CA LEU A 59 -37.89 3.80 8.66
C LEU A 59 -37.78 4.75 9.86
N ILE A 60 -36.59 5.30 10.07
CA ILE A 60 -36.30 6.21 11.19
C ILE A 60 -36.10 7.61 10.63
N GLN A 61 -36.96 8.54 11.02
CA GLN A 61 -37.01 9.91 10.51
C GLN A 61 -37.19 10.95 11.62
N ASP A 62 -37.27 10.52 12.88
CA ASP A 62 -37.52 11.36 14.04
C ASP A 62 -36.91 10.75 15.32
N GLU A 63 -36.94 11.52 16.43
CA GLU A 63 -36.39 11.08 17.72
C GLU A 63 -37.14 9.89 18.32
N GLU A 64 -38.48 9.85 18.18
CA GLU A 64 -39.30 8.81 18.80
C GLU A 64 -39.01 7.44 18.19
N SER A 65 -38.96 7.38 16.87
CA SER A 65 -38.57 6.18 16.13
C SER A 65 -37.14 5.76 16.46
N ALA A 66 -36.19 6.69 16.54
CA ALA A 66 -34.82 6.41 16.92
C ALA A 66 -34.72 5.82 18.34
N ARG A 67 -35.44 6.40 19.31
CA ARG A 67 -35.47 5.94 20.71
C ARG A 67 -35.94 4.49 20.84
N ARG A 68 -36.96 4.09 20.07
CA ARG A 68 -37.45 2.69 20.06
C ARG A 68 -36.37 1.71 19.59
N ILE A 69 -35.61 2.08 18.55
CA ILE A 69 -34.50 1.26 18.05
C ILE A 69 -33.39 1.16 19.08
N LEU A 70 -32.99 2.28 19.67
CA LEU A 70 -31.90 2.33 20.65
C LEU A 70 -32.23 1.53 21.91
N GLN A 71 -33.48 1.60 22.40
CA GLN A 71 -33.94 0.74 23.49
C GLN A 71 -33.80 -0.74 23.14
N LYS A 72 -34.15 -1.13 21.90
CA LYS A 72 -33.98 -2.52 21.48
C LYS A 72 -32.51 -2.94 21.41
N ILE A 73 -31.63 -2.05 20.95
CA ILE A 73 -30.18 -2.27 20.96
C ILE A 73 -29.66 -2.47 22.39
N GLU A 74 -30.15 -1.68 23.34
CA GLU A 74 -29.80 -1.81 24.75
C GLU A 74 -30.23 -3.18 25.32
N GLU A 75 -31.45 -3.64 25.00
CA GLU A 75 -31.96 -4.96 25.39
C GLU A 75 -31.10 -6.14 24.86
N LEU A 76 -30.54 -6.00 23.66
CA LEU A 76 -29.64 -7.01 23.07
C LEU A 76 -28.31 -7.11 23.83
N GLY A 77 -27.91 -6.03 24.50
CA GLY A 77 -26.71 -5.95 25.31
C GLY A 77 -25.41 -5.71 24.53
N PRO A 78 -24.31 -5.43 25.25
CA PRO A 78 -23.07 -4.91 24.66
C PRO A 78 -22.31 -5.90 23.78
N ASN A 79 -22.45 -7.20 24.03
CA ASN A 79 -21.73 -8.23 23.28
C ASN A 79 -22.41 -8.62 21.94
N HIS A 80 -23.58 -8.04 21.65
CA HIS A 80 -24.29 -8.31 20.41
C HIS A 80 -23.65 -7.56 19.24
N PHE A 81 -23.59 -8.20 18.07
CA PHE A 81 -23.02 -7.59 16.87
C PHE A 81 -24.10 -6.87 16.06
N HIS A 82 -23.84 -5.61 15.75
CA HIS A 82 -24.70 -4.78 14.92
C HIS A 82 -23.96 -4.43 13.62
N ALA A 83 -24.38 -5.01 12.49
CA ALA A 83 -23.84 -4.62 11.21
C ALA A 83 -24.42 -3.26 10.80
N CYS A 84 -23.53 -2.38 10.37
CA CYS A 84 -23.83 -1.01 10.02
C CYS A 84 -23.30 -0.73 8.60
N ASP A 85 -23.97 0.16 7.88
CA ASP A 85 -23.58 0.59 6.55
C ASP A 85 -24.07 2.02 6.28
N THR A 86 -23.27 2.85 5.64
CA THR A 86 -23.66 4.22 5.26
C THR A 86 -23.74 4.37 3.75
N GLU A 87 -24.75 5.12 3.31
CA GLU A 87 -24.79 5.62 1.94
C GLU A 87 -24.37 7.08 1.92
N VAL A 88 -23.54 7.45 0.95
CA VAL A 88 -22.82 8.72 0.95
C VAL A 88 -22.96 9.43 -0.39
N ALA A 89 -23.37 10.68 -0.33
CA ALA A 89 -23.48 11.61 -1.44
C ALA A 89 -22.33 12.62 -1.45
N GLN A 90 -22.27 13.45 -2.50
CA GLN A 90 -21.34 14.60 -2.61
C GLN A 90 -19.85 14.23 -2.49
N ILE A 91 -19.48 13.05 -2.99
CA ILE A 91 -18.08 12.60 -3.03
C ILE A 91 -17.80 11.86 -4.35
N ASP A 92 -16.76 12.27 -5.07
CA ASP A 92 -16.16 11.43 -6.11
C ASP A 92 -15.08 10.56 -5.48
N VAL A 93 -15.47 9.35 -5.07
CA VAL A 93 -14.58 8.37 -4.46
C VAL A 93 -13.45 7.90 -5.38
N LYS A 94 -13.42 8.30 -6.67
CA LYS A 94 -12.25 8.07 -7.54
C LYS A 94 -11.22 9.19 -7.43
N ALA A 95 -11.66 10.41 -7.13
CA ALA A 95 -10.80 11.59 -7.03
C ALA A 95 -10.24 11.76 -5.61
N VAL A 96 -11.10 11.71 -4.58
CA VAL A 96 -10.74 12.09 -3.20
C VAL A 96 -10.99 10.96 -2.19
N GLY A 97 -10.34 11.05 -1.02
CA GLY A 97 -10.60 10.20 0.14
C GLY A 97 -11.82 10.68 0.95
N PRO A 98 -12.35 9.89 1.88
CA PRO A 98 -13.56 10.24 2.66
C PRO A 98 -13.32 11.22 3.82
N VAL A 99 -12.06 11.46 4.21
CA VAL A 99 -11.74 12.42 5.28
C VAL A 99 -12.12 13.83 4.81
N GLY A 100 -13.03 14.49 5.53
CA GLY A 100 -13.52 15.83 5.19
C GLY A 100 -14.41 15.90 3.93
N ASN A 101 -14.73 14.76 3.31
CA ASN A 101 -15.48 14.69 2.05
C ASN A 101 -16.67 13.74 2.14
N GLY A 102 -17.76 14.11 1.48
CA GLY A 102 -18.98 13.31 1.40
C GLY A 102 -19.96 13.54 2.56
N VAL A 103 -21.24 13.31 2.26
CA VAL A 103 -22.38 13.55 3.15
C VAL A 103 -23.17 12.26 3.29
N VAL A 104 -23.34 11.77 4.52
CA VAL A 104 -24.12 10.57 4.83
C VAL A 104 -25.61 10.85 4.59
N THR A 105 -26.21 10.16 3.64
CA THR A 105 -27.63 10.31 3.30
C THR A 105 -28.51 9.35 4.07
N CYS A 106 -28.01 8.18 4.44
CA CYS A 106 -28.68 7.26 5.34
C CYS A 106 -27.70 6.30 6.05
N LEU A 107 -28.15 5.73 7.16
CA LEU A 107 -27.48 4.67 7.91
C LEU A 107 -28.39 3.44 7.97
N SER A 108 -27.87 2.26 7.62
CA SER A 108 -28.57 0.99 7.76
C SER A 108 -28.02 0.21 8.95
N LEU A 109 -28.90 -0.44 9.72
CA LEU A 109 -28.51 -1.35 10.81
C LEU A 109 -29.19 -2.70 10.65
N TYR A 110 -28.43 -3.77 10.94
CA TYR A 110 -28.93 -5.14 11.00
C TYR A 110 -28.24 -5.92 12.12
N SER A 111 -29.02 -6.61 12.95
CA SER A 111 -28.50 -7.30 14.14
C SER A 111 -28.77 -8.80 14.14
N GLY A 112 -29.21 -9.35 13.01
CA GLY A 112 -29.48 -10.77 12.85
C GLY A 112 -30.94 -11.05 12.47
N PRO A 113 -31.21 -12.25 11.94
CA PRO A 113 -32.52 -12.60 11.37
C PRO A 113 -33.62 -12.72 12.42
N ASP A 114 -33.26 -12.97 13.68
CA ASP A 114 -34.17 -13.21 14.81
C ASP A 114 -34.42 -11.95 15.65
N VAL A 115 -33.80 -10.81 15.29
CA VAL A 115 -34.01 -9.54 15.98
C VAL A 115 -35.21 -8.84 15.35
N ASP A 116 -36.17 -8.44 16.17
CA ASP A 116 -37.31 -7.62 15.74
C ASP A 116 -37.24 -6.24 16.40
N TYR A 117 -37.16 -5.21 15.56
CA TYR A 117 -37.15 -3.80 15.94
C TYR A 117 -38.56 -3.16 15.97
N GLY A 118 -39.60 -3.97 15.81
CA GLY A 118 -41.01 -3.58 15.81
C GLY A 118 -41.72 -4.00 14.53
N ASN A 119 -41.06 -3.87 13.39
CA ASN A 119 -41.55 -4.32 12.08
C ASN A 119 -40.57 -5.29 11.39
N GLY A 120 -39.75 -6.02 12.14
CA GLY A 120 -38.72 -6.91 11.61
C GLY A 120 -37.29 -6.39 11.83
N PRO A 121 -36.30 -7.01 11.16
CA PRO A 121 -34.89 -6.90 11.54
C PRO A 121 -34.14 -5.72 10.94
N TYR A 122 -34.71 -5.05 9.92
CA TYR A 122 -34.02 -3.98 9.21
C TYR A 122 -34.35 -2.63 9.81
N VAL A 123 -33.31 -1.82 10.01
CA VAL A 123 -33.43 -0.41 10.37
C VAL A 123 -32.79 0.42 9.27
N TRP A 124 -33.49 1.44 8.82
CA TRP A 124 -32.99 2.40 7.83
C TRP A 124 -33.25 3.82 8.35
N VAL A 125 -32.16 4.51 8.67
CA VAL A 125 -32.16 5.87 9.23
C VAL A 125 -32.00 6.85 8.08
N ASP A 126 -33.04 7.62 7.80
CA ASP A 126 -33.02 8.69 6.80
C ASP A 126 -32.24 9.88 7.36
N ASN A 127 -31.43 10.54 6.53
CA ASN A 127 -30.69 11.74 6.93
C ASN A 127 -30.76 12.83 5.84
N LEU A 128 -31.77 12.77 4.97
CA LEU A 128 -32.02 13.79 3.95
C LEU A 128 -33.32 14.56 4.20
N ASP A 129 -33.33 15.78 3.67
CA ASP A 129 -34.50 16.66 3.61
C ASP A 129 -35.13 16.85 5.00
N SER A 130 -36.42 16.50 5.17
CA SER A 130 -37.11 16.68 6.46
C SER A 130 -36.60 15.78 7.59
N ALA A 131 -35.79 14.76 7.28
CA ALA A 131 -35.17 13.86 8.26
C ALA A 131 -33.70 14.19 8.55
N GLU A 132 -33.18 15.30 8.00
CA GLU A 132 -31.81 15.74 8.28
C GLU A 132 -31.59 15.90 9.80
N GLY A 133 -30.48 15.33 10.28
CA GLY A 133 -30.12 15.33 11.70
C GLY A 133 -30.57 14.08 12.46
N THR A 134 -31.41 13.22 11.88
CA THR A 134 -31.83 11.95 12.53
C THR A 134 -30.64 11.06 12.88
N LEU A 135 -29.57 11.11 12.08
CA LEU A 135 -28.32 10.40 12.35
C LEU A 135 -27.75 10.72 13.75
N GLN A 136 -27.93 11.95 14.25
CA GLN A 136 -27.38 12.38 15.54
C GLN A 136 -28.01 11.66 16.74
N TYR A 137 -29.24 11.16 16.61
CA TYR A 137 -29.85 10.36 17.68
C TYR A 137 -29.08 9.06 17.96
N PHE A 138 -28.34 8.55 16.97
CA PHE A 138 -27.52 7.34 17.11
C PHE A 138 -26.09 7.62 17.57
N LYS A 139 -25.72 8.89 17.82
CA LYS A 139 -24.34 9.28 18.16
C LYS A 139 -23.80 8.51 19.37
N GLU A 140 -24.56 8.45 20.47
CA GLU A 140 -24.12 7.75 21.70
C GLU A 140 -23.86 6.25 21.45
N PHE A 141 -24.72 5.60 20.66
CA PHE A 141 -24.53 4.20 20.26
C PHE A 141 -23.27 4.00 19.39
N LEU A 142 -23.09 4.87 18.40
CA LEU A 142 -21.98 4.79 17.45
C LEU A 142 -20.62 5.08 18.12
N GLU A 143 -20.57 6.05 19.02
CA GLU A 143 -19.36 6.45 19.77
C GLU A 143 -19.07 5.55 20.99
N SER A 144 -20.00 4.68 21.37
CA SER A 144 -19.80 3.75 22.49
C SER A 144 -18.88 2.59 22.14
N LYS A 145 -17.88 2.32 22.99
CA LYS A 145 -17.04 1.12 22.91
C LYS A 145 -17.76 -0.15 23.37
N ASN A 146 -18.90 -0.01 24.06
CA ASN A 146 -19.63 -1.12 24.64
C ASN A 146 -20.46 -1.88 23.60
N TYR A 147 -20.89 -1.22 22.52
CA TYR A 147 -21.62 -1.88 21.44
C TYR A 147 -20.69 -2.22 20.28
N LEU A 148 -20.75 -3.46 19.81
CA LEU A 148 -19.88 -3.97 18.75
C LEU A 148 -20.50 -3.74 17.37
N LYS A 149 -19.91 -2.82 16.60
CA LYS A 149 -20.35 -2.52 15.23
C LYS A 149 -19.53 -3.28 14.20
N VAL A 150 -20.21 -3.90 13.24
CA VAL A 150 -19.61 -4.66 12.15
C VAL A 150 -19.77 -3.89 10.85
N TRP A 151 -18.71 -3.78 10.07
CA TRP A 151 -18.68 -3.00 8.83
C TRP A 151 -18.13 -3.83 7.67
N HIS A 152 -18.35 -3.35 6.45
CA HIS A 152 -17.59 -3.77 5.29
C HIS A 152 -16.83 -2.55 4.77
N ASN A 153 -15.50 -2.51 4.95
CA ASN A 153 -14.68 -1.31 4.71
C ASN A 153 -14.88 -0.19 5.75
N TYR A 154 -14.65 -0.54 7.01
CA TYR A 154 -14.80 0.32 8.19
C TYR A 154 -14.19 1.71 8.04
N SER A 155 -13.00 1.81 7.42
CA SER A 155 -12.32 3.11 7.24
C SER A 155 -13.22 4.14 6.55
N PHE A 156 -13.92 3.75 5.49
CA PHE A 156 -14.78 4.68 4.76
C PHE A 156 -15.93 5.21 5.63
N ASP A 157 -16.72 4.33 6.22
CA ASP A 157 -17.86 4.69 7.07
C ASP A 157 -17.44 5.50 8.29
N ARG A 158 -16.32 5.12 8.92
CA ARG A 158 -15.79 5.82 10.09
C ARG A 158 -15.40 7.26 9.75
N HIS A 159 -14.90 7.53 8.56
CA HIS A 159 -14.55 8.89 8.12
C HIS A 159 -15.76 9.74 7.76
N VAL A 160 -16.69 9.21 6.97
CA VAL A 160 -17.88 9.96 6.57
C VAL A 160 -18.76 10.29 7.78
N LEU A 161 -18.90 9.38 8.75
CA LEU A 161 -19.58 9.67 10.03
C LEU A 161 -18.83 10.70 10.87
N TYR A 162 -17.50 10.72 10.82
CA TYR A 162 -16.70 11.74 11.50
C TYR A 162 -16.91 13.14 10.92
N ASN A 163 -17.16 13.26 9.60
CA ASN A 163 -17.53 14.53 8.97
C ASN A 163 -18.85 15.08 9.54
N HIS A 164 -19.72 14.22 10.09
CA HIS A 164 -20.94 14.58 10.80
C HIS A 164 -20.76 14.68 12.32
N GLY A 165 -19.53 14.76 12.80
CA GLY A 165 -19.21 14.89 14.22
C GLY A 165 -19.48 13.62 15.04
N ILE A 166 -19.50 12.44 14.41
CA ILE A 166 -19.70 11.14 15.08
C ILE A 166 -18.40 10.33 14.99
N ASN A 167 -17.68 10.21 16.10
CA ASN A 167 -16.44 9.45 16.15
C ASN A 167 -16.71 7.98 16.50
N VAL A 168 -17.11 7.19 15.50
CA VAL A 168 -17.40 5.76 15.67
C VAL A 168 -16.28 5.04 16.44
N GLN A 169 -16.68 4.30 17.48
CA GLN A 169 -15.84 3.44 18.31
C GLN A 169 -16.41 2.02 18.34
N GLY A 170 -15.76 1.08 19.03
CA GLY A 170 -16.36 -0.24 19.29
C GLY A 170 -16.41 -1.10 18.03
N LEU A 171 -15.31 -1.14 17.28
CA LEU A 171 -15.18 -1.99 16.10
C LEU A 171 -15.34 -3.47 16.51
N GLY A 172 -16.49 -4.04 16.17
CA GLY A 172 -16.82 -5.46 16.33
C GLY A 172 -16.13 -6.32 15.28
N GLY A 173 -16.13 -5.84 14.03
CA GLY A 173 -15.42 -6.48 12.94
C GLY A 173 -15.51 -5.69 11.64
N ASP A 174 -14.55 -5.89 10.75
CA ASP A 174 -14.57 -5.46 9.36
C ASP A 174 -14.44 -6.72 8.50
N THR A 175 -15.49 -7.04 7.77
CA THR A 175 -15.55 -8.25 6.94
C THR A 175 -14.49 -8.25 5.85
N MET A 176 -14.04 -7.08 5.36
CA MET A 176 -12.92 -6.99 4.42
C MET A 176 -11.60 -7.39 5.12
N HIS A 177 -11.35 -6.93 6.34
CA HIS A 177 -10.17 -7.33 7.11
C HIS A 177 -10.17 -8.82 7.44
N MET A 178 -11.32 -9.36 7.89
CA MET A 178 -11.46 -10.77 8.22
C MET A 178 -11.27 -11.66 6.98
N ALA A 179 -11.84 -11.29 5.83
CA ALA A 179 -11.67 -12.03 4.58
C ALA A 179 -10.21 -12.02 4.10
N ARG A 180 -9.50 -10.90 4.29
CA ARG A 180 -8.06 -10.80 3.98
C ARG A 180 -7.24 -11.69 4.89
N LEU A 181 -7.54 -11.71 6.19
CA LEU A 181 -6.86 -12.57 7.14
C LEU A 181 -7.09 -14.07 6.84
N TRP A 182 -8.31 -14.43 6.45
CA TRP A 182 -8.66 -15.79 6.04
C TRP A 182 -7.94 -16.21 4.75
N ASN A 183 -7.90 -15.33 3.75
CA ASN A 183 -7.21 -15.61 2.49
C ASN A 183 -6.72 -14.30 1.85
N THR A 184 -5.42 -14.04 1.94
CA THR A 184 -4.78 -12.82 1.39
C THR A 184 -4.64 -12.81 -0.13
N ALA A 185 -4.83 -13.94 -0.82
CA ALA A 185 -4.62 -14.08 -2.26
C ALA A 185 -5.94 -14.11 -3.09
N ARG A 186 -7.05 -13.56 -2.56
CA ARG A 186 -8.37 -13.64 -3.24
C ARG A 186 -8.54 -12.71 -4.44
N PHE A 187 -7.57 -11.86 -4.79
CA PHE A 187 -7.69 -11.03 -6.00
C PHE A 187 -7.85 -11.85 -7.29
N GLN A 188 -7.37 -13.09 -7.33
CA GLN A 188 -7.61 -14.02 -8.43
C GLN A 188 -9.04 -14.60 -8.42
N ASN A 189 -9.74 -14.49 -7.28
CA ASN A 189 -11.07 -15.03 -7.01
C ASN A 189 -12.07 -13.88 -6.71
N GLY A 190 -12.06 -12.82 -7.53
CA GLY A 190 -13.02 -11.72 -7.44
C GLY A 190 -12.69 -10.59 -6.44
N GLY A 191 -11.65 -10.74 -5.61
CA GLY A 191 -11.21 -9.69 -4.67
C GLY A 191 -12.14 -9.56 -3.47
N TYR A 192 -12.02 -8.47 -2.69
CA TYR A 192 -12.64 -8.36 -1.36
C TYR A 192 -13.88 -7.47 -1.31
N SER A 193 -14.48 -7.13 -2.45
CA SER A 193 -15.71 -6.36 -2.47
C SER A 193 -16.85 -7.16 -1.84
N LEU A 194 -17.84 -6.45 -1.29
CA LEU A 194 -19.06 -7.07 -0.78
C LEU A 194 -19.74 -7.94 -1.84
N GLU A 195 -19.75 -7.49 -3.10
CA GLU A 195 -20.24 -8.29 -4.24
C GLU A 195 -19.50 -9.63 -4.38
N SER A 196 -18.16 -9.63 -4.38
CA SER A 196 -17.40 -10.87 -4.54
C SER A 196 -17.53 -11.78 -3.32
N LEU A 197 -17.48 -11.21 -2.11
CA LEU A 197 -17.57 -12.01 -0.88
C LEU A 197 -18.96 -12.63 -0.71
N THR A 198 -20.03 -11.92 -1.05
CA THR A 198 -21.39 -12.47 -0.99
C THR A 198 -21.59 -13.60 -2.00
N ALA A 199 -21.07 -13.44 -3.22
CA ALA A 199 -21.09 -14.50 -4.23
C ALA A 199 -20.39 -15.78 -3.74
N ASP A 200 -19.21 -15.63 -3.15
CA ASP A 200 -18.37 -16.77 -2.74
C ASP A 200 -18.81 -17.38 -1.41
N LEU A 201 -19.09 -16.56 -0.39
CA LEU A 201 -19.25 -16.99 1.00
C LEU A 201 -20.70 -17.04 1.47
N LEU A 202 -21.60 -16.29 0.84
CA LEU A 202 -23.04 -16.38 1.10
C LEU A 202 -23.78 -17.19 0.04
N LEU A 203 -23.08 -17.65 -1.00
CA LEU A 203 -23.65 -18.38 -2.14
C LEU A 203 -24.72 -17.56 -2.89
N GLN A 204 -24.68 -16.24 -2.77
CA GLN A 204 -25.63 -15.32 -3.38
C GLN A 204 -24.92 -14.02 -3.74
N ARG A 205 -24.76 -13.75 -5.04
CA ARG A 205 -24.13 -12.52 -5.52
C ARG A 205 -25.03 -11.33 -5.25
N LYS A 206 -24.54 -10.35 -4.49
CA LYS A 206 -25.10 -9.00 -4.42
C LYS A 206 -25.02 -8.31 -5.78
N LYS A 207 -26.12 -7.71 -6.23
CA LYS A 207 -26.15 -6.97 -7.49
C LYS A 207 -25.49 -5.58 -7.32
N PRO A 208 -24.65 -5.13 -8.28
CA PRO A 208 -24.02 -3.82 -8.23
C PRO A 208 -25.04 -2.70 -8.55
N MET A 209 -24.82 -1.49 -8.02
CA MET A 209 -25.73 -0.34 -8.20
C MET A 209 -26.08 -0.08 -9.67
N LYS A 210 -25.09 -0.12 -10.56
CA LYS A 210 -25.28 0.15 -11.99
C LYS A 210 -26.22 -0.85 -12.67
N GLU A 211 -26.31 -2.08 -12.16
CA GLU A 211 -27.24 -3.11 -12.65
C GLU A 211 -28.67 -2.79 -12.21
N LEU A 212 -28.87 -2.41 -10.95
CA LEU A 212 -30.17 -2.15 -10.32
C LEU A 212 -30.80 -0.81 -10.72
N PHE A 213 -29.98 0.24 -10.82
CA PHE A 213 -30.45 1.62 -10.94
C PHE A 213 -29.97 2.31 -12.22
N GLY A 214 -29.03 1.73 -12.96
CA GLY A 214 -28.46 2.35 -14.17
C GLY A 214 -29.51 2.55 -15.27
N ILE A 215 -29.70 3.81 -15.67
CA ILE A 215 -30.65 4.23 -16.70
C ILE A 215 -29.95 4.23 -18.08
N PRO A 216 -30.54 3.64 -19.14
CA PRO A 216 -29.97 3.71 -20.47
C PRO A 216 -29.83 5.15 -20.97
N LYS A 217 -28.63 5.56 -21.37
CA LYS A 217 -28.38 6.85 -22.01
C LYS A 217 -29.09 6.89 -23.35
N LEU A 218 -29.95 7.87 -23.57
CA LEU A 218 -30.63 8.04 -24.85
C LEU A 218 -29.64 8.48 -25.93
N LYS A 219 -29.75 7.90 -27.11
CA LYS A 219 -29.05 8.39 -28.32
C LYS A 219 -29.71 9.67 -28.83
N LYS A 220 -29.06 10.35 -29.77
CA LYS A 220 -29.60 11.56 -30.42
C LYS A 220 -30.97 11.34 -31.08
N ASP A 221 -31.30 10.11 -31.45
CA ASP A 221 -32.58 9.71 -32.05
C ASP A 221 -33.65 9.29 -31.02
N GLY A 222 -33.36 9.43 -29.71
CA GLY A 222 -34.27 9.02 -28.62
C GLY A 222 -34.28 7.52 -28.31
N SER A 223 -33.55 6.69 -29.06
CA SER A 223 -33.44 5.25 -28.77
C SER A 223 -32.50 4.96 -27.60
N LYS A 224 -32.71 3.85 -26.88
CA LYS A 224 -31.87 3.44 -25.75
C LYS A 224 -30.45 3.10 -26.24
N GLY A 225 -29.45 3.80 -25.71
CA GLY A 225 -28.03 3.50 -25.90
C GLY A 225 -27.56 2.32 -25.03
N LYS A 226 -26.36 1.81 -25.35
CA LYS A 226 -25.71 0.73 -24.57
C LYS A 226 -25.08 1.25 -23.26
N GLU A 227 -24.75 2.54 -23.21
CA GLU A 227 -24.20 3.17 -22.02
C GLU A 227 -25.32 3.40 -21.00
N ARG A 228 -25.06 3.08 -19.73
CA ARG A 228 -25.98 3.36 -18.61
C ARG A 228 -25.41 4.48 -17.75
N ILE A 229 -26.22 5.50 -17.49
CA ILE A 229 -25.94 6.59 -16.56
C ILE A 229 -26.47 6.16 -15.19
N MET A 230 -25.68 6.42 -14.15
CA MET A 230 -26.06 6.14 -12.77
C MET A 230 -26.71 7.39 -12.19
N PRO A 231 -27.94 7.32 -11.65
CA PRO A 231 -28.49 8.40 -10.84
C PRO A 231 -27.59 8.69 -9.63
N THR A 232 -27.59 9.94 -9.18
CA THR A 232 -26.92 10.36 -7.93
C THR A 232 -27.57 9.68 -6.73
N VAL A 233 -26.83 9.55 -5.62
CA VAL A 233 -27.34 8.93 -4.39
C VAL A 233 -28.59 9.66 -3.89
N GLU A 234 -28.59 10.99 -4.01
CA GLU A 234 -29.73 11.83 -3.67
C GLU A 234 -30.96 11.53 -4.54
N GLU A 235 -30.79 11.33 -5.85
CA GLU A 235 -31.89 10.93 -6.74
C GLU A 235 -32.43 9.53 -6.38
N LEU A 236 -31.54 8.59 -6.03
CA LEU A 236 -31.94 7.24 -5.61
C LEU A 236 -32.80 7.28 -4.33
N GLN A 237 -32.45 8.16 -3.40
CA GLN A 237 -33.16 8.31 -2.13
C GLN A 237 -34.45 9.12 -2.27
N ARG A 238 -34.47 10.18 -3.09
CA ARG A 238 -35.63 11.09 -3.22
C ARG A 238 -36.72 10.57 -4.16
N PHE A 239 -36.33 10.01 -5.30
CA PHE A 239 -37.31 9.75 -6.35
C PHE A 239 -38.10 8.46 -6.11
N PRO A 240 -39.45 8.50 -6.18
CA PRO A 240 -40.30 7.35 -5.87
C PRO A 240 -39.98 6.08 -6.67
N GLU A 241 -39.52 6.21 -7.92
CA GLU A 241 -39.16 5.08 -8.78
C GLU A 241 -37.91 4.31 -8.31
N PHE A 242 -37.06 4.94 -7.48
CA PHE A 242 -35.84 4.33 -6.95
C PHE A 242 -35.95 4.03 -5.45
N ARG A 243 -36.60 4.92 -4.67
CA ARG A 243 -36.55 4.94 -3.21
C ARG A 243 -36.79 3.58 -2.54
N LYS A 244 -37.84 2.84 -2.94
CA LYS A 244 -38.12 1.51 -2.35
C LYS A 244 -36.96 0.52 -2.56
N ARG A 245 -36.42 0.47 -3.78
CA ARG A 245 -35.29 -0.41 -4.13
C ARG A 245 -33.98 0.08 -3.52
N TRP A 246 -33.83 1.39 -3.35
CA TRP A 246 -32.70 2.02 -2.69
C TRP A 246 -32.63 1.64 -1.21
N ILE A 247 -33.72 1.84 -0.46
CA ILE A 247 -33.81 1.42 0.94
C ILE A 247 -33.49 -0.07 1.08
N ARG A 248 -34.05 -0.90 0.19
CA ARG A 248 -33.78 -2.35 0.22
C ARG A 248 -32.31 -2.68 -0.07
N TYR A 249 -31.70 -1.99 -1.03
CA TYR A 249 -30.29 -2.14 -1.34
C TYR A 249 -29.43 -1.87 -0.10
N SER A 250 -29.60 -0.70 0.54
CA SER A 250 -28.77 -0.30 1.68
C SER A 250 -28.92 -1.22 2.90
N VAL A 251 -30.15 -1.65 3.24
CA VAL A 251 -30.31 -2.59 4.37
C VAL A 251 -29.80 -4.00 4.04
N TYR A 252 -29.75 -4.37 2.76
CA TYR A 252 -29.17 -5.63 2.32
C TYR A 252 -27.63 -5.63 2.43
N ASP A 253 -26.97 -4.47 2.35
CA ASP A 253 -25.53 -4.31 2.59
C ASP A 253 -25.20 -4.61 4.07
N ALA A 254 -25.99 -4.05 4.99
CA ALA A 254 -25.88 -4.36 6.42
C ALA A 254 -26.17 -5.85 6.73
N GLU A 255 -27.20 -6.44 6.13
CA GLU A 255 -27.51 -7.87 6.28
C GLU A 255 -26.38 -8.76 5.76
N SER A 256 -25.91 -8.49 4.55
CA SER A 256 -24.81 -9.22 3.92
C SER A 256 -23.55 -9.14 4.77
N THR A 257 -23.25 -7.95 5.30
CA THR A 257 -22.12 -7.71 6.20
C THR A 257 -22.24 -8.54 7.48
N TRP A 258 -23.43 -8.61 8.09
CA TRP A 258 -23.66 -9.41 9.30
C TRP A 258 -23.45 -10.91 9.05
N PHE A 259 -24.02 -11.45 7.96
CA PHE A 259 -23.85 -12.87 7.62
C PHE A 259 -22.42 -13.19 7.21
N LEU A 260 -21.74 -12.31 6.47
CA LEU A 260 -20.33 -12.46 6.14
C LEU A 260 -19.46 -12.47 7.39
N HIS A 261 -19.72 -11.59 8.35
CA HIS A 261 -19.02 -11.58 9.63
C HIS A 261 -19.14 -12.93 10.33
N ARG A 262 -20.35 -13.52 10.40
CA ARG A 262 -20.53 -14.85 10.99
C ARG A 262 -19.76 -15.95 10.26
N VAL A 263 -19.85 -15.98 8.93
CA VAL A 263 -19.15 -16.99 8.13
C VAL A 263 -17.64 -16.84 8.28
N LEU A 264 -17.11 -15.61 8.19
CA LEU A 264 -15.69 -15.33 8.31
C LEU A 264 -15.18 -15.57 9.74
N GLN A 265 -15.96 -15.23 10.76
CA GLN A 265 -15.64 -15.57 12.14
C GLN A 265 -15.52 -17.09 12.30
N ASP A 266 -16.49 -17.86 11.81
CA ASP A 266 -16.45 -19.33 11.85
C ASP A 266 -15.20 -19.90 11.15
N LYS A 267 -14.78 -19.33 10.02
CA LYS A 267 -13.52 -19.69 9.35
C LYS A 267 -12.30 -19.34 10.20
N LEU A 268 -12.25 -18.15 10.78
CA LEU A 268 -11.11 -17.72 11.58
C LEU A 268 -11.02 -18.50 12.90
N ASP A 269 -12.16 -18.84 13.52
CA ASP A 269 -12.27 -19.65 14.74
C ASP A 269 -11.76 -21.07 14.54
N GLN A 270 -11.94 -21.65 13.34
CA GLN A 270 -11.41 -22.97 12.98
C GLN A 270 -9.96 -22.93 12.52
N THR A 271 -9.42 -21.74 12.20
CA THR A 271 -8.03 -21.58 11.79
C THR A 271 -7.19 -21.39 13.02
N PHE A 272 -6.24 -22.29 13.22
CA PHE A 272 -5.31 -22.29 14.32
C PHE A 272 -4.35 -21.10 14.26
N TRP A 273 -4.01 -20.44 15.37
CA TRP A 273 -3.06 -19.32 15.35
C TRP A 273 -1.62 -19.69 15.79
N PHE A 274 -1.42 -20.64 16.73
CA PHE A 274 -0.06 -21.04 17.13
C PHE A 274 0.09 -22.46 17.66
N GLU A 275 1.15 -23.15 17.20
CA GLU A 275 1.82 -24.27 17.90
C GLU A 275 3.29 -23.87 17.92
N LYS A 276 3.82 -23.64 19.13
CA LYS A 276 5.22 -23.32 19.50
C LYS A 276 5.91 -22.17 18.74
N PRO A 277 5.94 -20.94 19.31
CA PRO A 277 6.91 -19.91 18.91
C PRO A 277 8.35 -20.22 19.37
N ASN A 278 8.53 -20.97 20.48
CA ASN A 278 9.83 -21.18 21.15
C ASN A 278 9.91 -22.51 21.93
N GLY A 279 9.21 -23.57 21.53
CA GLY A 279 9.27 -24.87 22.20
C GLY A 279 8.37 -25.06 23.42
N ASP A 280 7.70 -24.01 23.92
CA ASP A 280 6.81 -24.10 25.09
C ASP A 280 5.33 -24.37 24.71
N GLU A 281 4.71 -25.24 25.51
CA GLU A 281 3.34 -25.78 25.53
C GLU A 281 2.14 -24.94 25.12
N SER A 282 2.21 -23.63 25.38
CA SER A 282 1.24 -23.13 26.37
C SER A 282 0.29 -22.01 25.91
N GLN A 283 0.19 -21.75 24.62
CA GLN A 283 -0.99 -21.04 24.12
C GLN A 283 -1.62 -21.92 23.02
N VAL A 284 -2.95 -22.10 23.06
CA VAL A 284 -3.77 -22.49 21.88
C VAL A 284 -4.86 -21.42 21.65
N GLY A 285 -4.95 -20.87 20.44
CA GLY A 285 -5.88 -19.81 20.05
C GLY A 285 -6.20 -19.88 18.55
N SER A 286 -7.24 -19.16 18.11
CA SER A 286 -7.69 -19.11 16.72
C SER A 286 -7.19 -17.86 15.99
N MET A 287 -7.29 -17.84 14.67
CA MET A 287 -7.01 -16.62 13.90
C MET A 287 -8.05 -15.54 14.15
N TYR A 288 -9.19 -15.86 14.75
CA TYR A 288 -10.14 -14.86 15.22
C TYR A 288 -9.61 -14.18 16.50
N ASP A 289 -8.92 -14.91 17.38
CA ASP A 289 -8.21 -14.29 18.51
C ASP A 289 -7.12 -13.33 18.01
N PHE A 290 -6.33 -13.71 17.00
CA PHE A 290 -5.37 -12.81 16.34
C PHE A 290 -6.07 -11.56 15.78
N TYR A 291 -7.19 -11.76 15.10
CA TYR A 291 -7.98 -10.67 14.51
C TYR A 291 -8.41 -9.66 15.58
N ARG A 292 -9.00 -10.14 16.67
CA ARG A 292 -9.47 -9.32 17.79
C ARG A 292 -8.32 -8.63 18.52
N GLN A 293 -7.20 -9.32 18.71
CA GLN A 293 -6.05 -8.80 19.44
C GLN A 293 -5.29 -7.73 18.66
N TYR A 294 -5.15 -7.88 17.34
CA TYR A 294 -4.27 -7.01 16.56
C TYR A 294 -4.99 -6.25 15.45
N ILE A 295 -5.81 -6.91 14.64
CA ILE A 295 -6.37 -6.28 13.44
C ILE A 295 -7.50 -5.29 13.78
N VAL A 296 -8.31 -5.57 14.80
CA VAL A 296 -9.33 -4.64 15.29
C VAL A 296 -8.72 -3.32 15.77
N PRO A 297 -7.81 -3.30 16.78
CA PRO A 297 -7.20 -2.04 17.20
C PRO A 297 -6.34 -1.40 16.10
N PHE A 298 -5.78 -2.21 15.19
CA PHE A 298 -5.04 -1.67 14.06
C PHE A 298 -5.93 -0.90 13.09
N GLY A 299 -7.15 -1.37 12.83
CA GLY A 299 -8.12 -0.63 12.01
C GLY A 299 -8.48 0.75 12.58
N GLU A 300 -8.59 0.86 13.91
CA GLU A 300 -8.80 2.15 14.60
C GLU A 300 -7.54 3.04 14.50
N CYS A 301 -6.36 2.48 14.74
CA CYS A 301 -5.08 3.18 14.59
C CYS A 301 -4.90 3.75 13.17
N LEU A 302 -5.14 2.93 12.13
CA LEU A 302 -5.03 3.37 10.73
C LEU A 302 -5.96 4.55 10.44
N THR A 303 -7.23 4.45 10.84
CA THR A 303 -8.20 5.52 10.58
C THR A 303 -7.90 6.80 11.36
N ASP A 304 -7.32 6.72 12.56
CA ASP A 304 -6.84 7.91 13.27
C ASP A 304 -5.66 8.58 12.53
N ILE A 305 -4.72 7.80 11.99
CA ILE A 305 -3.61 8.32 11.17
C ILE A 305 -4.12 8.97 9.89
N GLU A 306 -5.05 8.34 9.18
CA GLU A 306 -5.66 8.87 7.96
C GLU A 306 -6.32 10.25 8.22
N ARG A 307 -7.07 10.37 9.32
CA ARG A 307 -7.70 11.64 9.74
C ARG A 307 -6.68 12.68 10.10
N LYS A 308 -5.61 12.31 10.80
CA LYS A 308 -4.56 13.24 11.15
C LYS A 308 -3.88 13.76 9.89
N GLY A 309 -3.52 12.89 8.95
CA GLY A 309 -2.81 13.25 7.72
C GLY A 309 -1.44 13.86 7.97
N MET A 310 -0.72 14.21 6.91
CA MET A 310 0.55 14.95 7.00
C MET A 310 0.36 16.38 6.52
N HIS A 311 0.95 17.35 7.23
CA HIS A 311 0.98 18.73 6.75
C HIS A 311 1.94 18.85 5.55
N VAL A 312 1.56 19.67 4.58
CA VAL A 312 2.31 19.98 3.38
C VAL A 312 2.42 21.49 3.17
N ASP A 313 3.62 21.97 2.88
CA ASP A 313 3.88 23.36 2.52
C ASP A 313 3.45 23.60 1.06
N LEU A 314 2.27 24.21 0.90
CA LEU A 314 1.69 24.51 -0.41
C LEU A 314 2.45 25.62 -1.15
N GLU A 315 3.07 26.56 -0.44
CA GLU A 315 3.86 27.62 -1.08
C GLU A 315 5.16 27.04 -1.67
N TYR A 316 5.82 26.16 -0.91
CA TYR A 316 6.97 25.40 -1.40
C TYR A 316 6.60 24.57 -2.63
N LEU A 317 5.48 23.83 -2.58
CA LEU A 317 5.01 23.02 -3.71
C LEU A 317 4.70 23.86 -4.95
N ALA A 318 4.08 25.04 -4.80
CA ALA A 318 3.82 25.94 -5.91
C ALA A 318 5.14 26.46 -6.54
N GLY A 319 6.14 26.74 -5.71
CA GLY A 319 7.50 27.09 -6.17
C GLY A 319 8.16 25.96 -6.95
N VAL A 320 8.06 24.73 -6.43
CA VAL A 320 8.56 23.51 -7.07
C VAL A 320 7.83 23.23 -8.39
N GLU A 321 6.51 23.41 -8.44
CA GLU A 321 5.73 23.25 -9.66
C GLU A 321 6.21 24.21 -10.75
N LYS A 322 6.34 25.50 -10.41
CA LYS A 322 6.84 26.51 -11.34
C LYS A 322 8.22 26.14 -11.89
N GLN A 323 9.14 25.76 -11.01
CA GLN A 323 10.48 25.33 -11.41
C GLN A 323 10.41 24.11 -12.35
N ALA A 324 9.59 23.12 -12.01
CA ALA A 324 9.44 21.91 -12.81
C ALA A 324 8.87 22.17 -14.21
N LEU A 325 7.90 23.09 -14.33
CA LEU A 325 7.33 23.51 -15.60
C LEU A 325 8.35 24.27 -16.46
N GLU A 326 9.14 25.17 -15.87
CA GLU A 326 10.21 25.90 -16.54
C GLU A 326 11.32 24.96 -17.05
N ASP A 327 11.76 24.02 -16.21
CA ASP A 327 12.74 23.01 -16.57
C ASP A 327 12.25 22.13 -17.72
N ARG A 328 10.98 21.70 -17.66
CA ARG A 328 10.36 20.91 -18.74
C ARG A 328 10.34 21.70 -20.04
N ALA A 329 9.86 22.94 -20.03
CA ALA A 329 9.77 23.78 -21.23
C ALA A 329 11.15 24.01 -21.88
N ARG A 330 12.20 24.21 -21.06
CA ARG A 330 13.58 24.35 -21.53
C ARG A 330 14.05 23.07 -22.24
N LEU A 331 13.81 21.90 -21.64
CA LEU A 331 14.21 20.62 -22.22
C LEU A 331 13.40 20.28 -23.48
N GLU A 332 12.10 20.59 -23.50
CA GLU A 332 11.26 20.42 -24.69
C GLU A 332 11.82 21.24 -25.85
N LYS A 333 12.14 22.52 -25.62
CA LYS A 333 12.77 23.37 -26.63
C LYS A 333 14.08 22.78 -27.16
N LEU A 334 14.91 22.22 -26.29
CA LEU A 334 16.16 21.55 -26.69
C LEU A 334 15.89 20.36 -27.62
N VAL A 335 14.95 19.49 -27.26
CA VAL A 335 14.61 18.31 -28.06
C VAL A 335 14.00 18.70 -29.40
N LEU A 336 13.08 19.68 -29.42
CA LEU A 336 12.42 20.14 -30.65
C LEU A 336 13.41 20.86 -31.58
N LEU A 337 14.36 21.62 -31.02
CA LEU A 337 15.44 22.23 -31.80
C LEU A 337 16.35 21.17 -32.42
N TRP A 338 16.73 20.13 -31.67
CA TRP A 338 17.47 19.00 -32.24
C TRP A 338 16.66 18.29 -33.34
N ALA A 339 15.38 18.00 -33.08
CA ALA A 339 14.50 17.35 -34.06
C ALA A 339 14.28 18.18 -35.34
N SER A 340 14.42 19.52 -35.28
CA SER A 340 14.29 20.41 -36.45
C SER A 340 15.33 20.13 -37.54
N ARG A 341 16.45 19.49 -37.18
CA ARG A 341 17.48 19.04 -38.13
C ARG A 341 16.98 17.96 -39.08
N TYR A 342 15.88 17.29 -38.73
CA TYR A 342 15.37 16.11 -39.44
C TYR A 342 13.90 16.23 -39.86
N CYS A 343 13.14 17.10 -39.19
CA CYS A 343 11.70 17.31 -39.41
C CYS A 343 11.42 18.81 -39.49
N GLU A 344 10.89 19.29 -40.62
CA GLU A 344 10.61 20.73 -40.83
C GLU A 344 9.61 21.31 -39.83
N GLU A 345 8.59 20.54 -39.44
CA GLU A 345 7.56 20.96 -38.50
C GLU A 345 7.83 20.43 -37.08
N SER A 346 9.10 20.37 -36.67
CA SER A 346 9.49 19.72 -35.41
C SER A 346 8.81 20.33 -34.19
N GLU A 347 8.53 21.64 -34.17
CA GLU A 347 7.85 22.32 -33.06
C GLU A 347 6.44 21.79 -32.77
N ARG A 348 5.84 21.03 -33.71
CA ARG A 348 4.52 20.41 -33.57
C ARG A 348 4.59 18.95 -33.13
N ILE A 349 5.78 18.39 -32.93
CA ILE A 349 5.95 17.02 -32.44
C ILE A 349 5.51 16.96 -30.97
N ASN A 350 4.57 16.08 -30.69
CA ASN A 350 4.14 15.75 -29.33
C ASN A 350 5.15 14.76 -28.70
N LEU A 351 6.08 15.29 -27.92
CA LEU A 351 7.11 14.51 -27.20
C LEU A 351 6.54 13.52 -26.17
N TYR A 352 5.26 13.67 -25.80
CA TYR A 352 4.56 12.75 -24.90
C TYR A 352 3.94 11.55 -25.64
N SER A 353 3.77 11.64 -26.96
CA SER A 353 3.23 10.55 -27.77
C SER A 353 4.26 9.44 -27.95
N ALA A 354 3.97 8.26 -27.40
CA ALA A 354 4.80 7.07 -27.61
C ALA A 354 4.95 6.75 -29.11
N ALA A 355 3.89 6.92 -29.90
CA ALA A 355 3.90 6.64 -31.33
C ALA A 355 4.77 7.61 -32.13
N GLN A 356 4.74 8.91 -31.79
CA GLN A 356 5.59 9.90 -32.46
C GLN A 356 7.07 9.73 -32.07
N LYS A 357 7.37 9.45 -30.80
CA LYS A 357 8.72 9.09 -30.36
C LYS A 357 9.24 7.85 -31.09
N GLN A 358 8.42 6.81 -31.20
CA GLN A 358 8.78 5.60 -31.95
C GLN A 358 9.08 5.90 -33.41
N GLN A 359 8.25 6.74 -34.05
CA GLN A 359 8.46 7.15 -35.43
C GLN A 359 9.78 7.90 -35.59
N LEU A 360 9.99 8.96 -34.79
CA LEU A 360 11.19 9.79 -34.88
C LEU A 360 12.46 8.98 -34.65
N LEU A 361 12.51 8.16 -33.59
CA LEU A 361 13.76 7.51 -33.19
C LEU A 361 14.09 6.28 -34.03
N PHE A 362 13.12 5.39 -34.26
CA PHE A 362 13.42 4.02 -34.71
C PHE A 362 13.01 3.74 -36.15
N ALA A 363 12.21 4.61 -36.78
CA ALA A 363 11.75 4.34 -38.13
C ALA A 363 12.84 4.66 -39.18
N PRO A 364 12.90 3.95 -40.33
CA PRO A 364 12.09 2.79 -40.67
C PRO A 364 12.47 1.55 -39.82
N TYR A 365 11.46 0.75 -39.45
CA TYR A 365 11.68 -0.51 -38.73
C TYR A 365 10.89 -1.67 -39.36
N PHE A 366 11.62 -2.73 -39.68
CA PHE A 366 11.09 -3.99 -40.22
C PHE A 366 11.14 -5.09 -39.15
N ASN A 367 9.99 -5.72 -38.87
CA ASN A 367 9.96 -6.85 -37.95
C ASN A 367 10.17 -8.14 -38.73
N GLU A 368 11.40 -8.65 -38.67
CA GLU A 368 11.82 -9.88 -39.37
C GLU A 368 10.96 -11.09 -38.97
N LYS A 369 10.62 -11.23 -37.68
CA LYS A 369 9.82 -12.36 -37.18
C LYS A 369 8.40 -12.39 -37.76
N LYS A 370 7.84 -11.22 -38.07
CA LYS A 370 6.51 -11.07 -38.66
C LYS A 370 6.56 -10.81 -40.17
N ASN A 371 7.76 -10.78 -40.76
CA ASN A 371 8.04 -10.40 -42.15
C ASN A 371 7.23 -9.17 -42.61
N LYS A 372 7.19 -8.12 -41.78
CA LYS A 372 6.33 -6.95 -42.02
C LYS A 372 7.05 -5.67 -41.63
N GLN A 373 6.92 -4.64 -42.47
CA GLN A 373 7.30 -3.28 -42.09
C GLN A 373 6.30 -2.75 -41.05
N VAL A 374 6.83 -2.39 -39.89
CA VAL A 374 5.99 -1.98 -38.75
C VAL A 374 6.04 -0.47 -38.54
N LEU A 375 7.19 0.16 -38.79
CA LEU A 375 7.32 1.61 -38.86
C LEU A 375 7.82 1.99 -40.27
N PRO A 376 7.03 2.73 -41.07
CA PRO A 376 7.49 3.26 -42.36
C PRO A 376 8.51 4.38 -42.13
N ALA A 377 9.36 4.69 -43.12
CA ALA A 377 10.39 5.74 -42.99
C ALA A 377 9.79 7.11 -42.63
N GLU A 378 8.61 7.41 -43.17
CA GLU A 378 7.82 8.60 -42.89
C GLU A 378 6.39 8.22 -42.54
N ARG A 379 5.79 8.95 -41.61
CA ARG A 379 4.41 8.74 -41.19
C ARG A 379 3.72 10.06 -40.90
N LEU A 380 2.47 10.14 -41.35
CA LEU A 380 1.59 11.27 -41.10
C LEU A 380 0.92 11.13 -39.72
N PHE A 381 0.93 12.21 -38.95
CA PHE A 381 0.25 12.33 -37.65
C PHE A 381 -0.69 13.53 -37.65
N GLU A 382 -1.89 13.33 -37.11
CA GLU A 382 -2.83 14.41 -36.84
C GLU A 382 -2.48 15.08 -35.50
N VAL A 383 -2.27 16.39 -35.51
CA VAL A 383 -1.92 17.22 -34.35
C VAL A 383 -2.86 18.41 -34.22
N GLU A 384 -2.95 18.98 -33.02
CA GLU A 384 -3.78 20.17 -32.76
C GLU A 384 -3.25 21.38 -33.56
N ASN A 385 -4.17 22.15 -34.13
CA ASN A 385 -3.86 23.33 -34.93
C ASN A 385 -3.98 24.60 -34.07
N THR A 386 -3.04 24.76 -33.13
CA THR A 386 -3.04 25.86 -32.15
C THR A 386 -2.76 27.23 -32.77
N GLU A 387 -2.17 27.27 -33.94
CA GLU A 387 -1.78 28.48 -34.68
C GLU A 387 -2.84 28.95 -35.70
N GLY A 388 -3.94 28.21 -35.85
CA GLY A 388 -5.01 28.57 -36.78
C GLY A 388 -4.61 28.47 -38.25
N PHE A 389 -3.71 27.55 -38.60
CA PHE A 389 -3.30 27.31 -39.98
C PHE A 389 -4.49 26.92 -40.86
N ILE A 390 -4.60 27.56 -42.02
CA ILE A 390 -5.66 27.28 -43.00
C ILE A 390 -5.05 26.52 -44.17
N GLU A 391 -5.50 25.27 -44.37
CA GLU A 391 -5.11 24.48 -45.54
C GLU A 391 -5.44 25.21 -46.84
N GLU A 392 -4.55 25.11 -47.82
CA GLU A 392 -4.71 25.75 -49.13
C GLU A 392 -6.06 25.38 -49.76
N GLY A 393 -6.85 26.39 -50.14
CA GLY A 393 -8.22 26.21 -50.67
C GLY A 393 -9.32 26.05 -49.62
N LYS A 394 -9.04 26.18 -48.31
CA LYS A 394 -10.05 26.24 -47.24
C LYS A 394 -10.25 27.67 -46.74
N GLN A 395 -11.46 27.97 -46.25
CA GLN A 395 -11.81 29.30 -45.71
C GLN A 395 -11.64 29.41 -44.19
N LYS A 396 -11.50 28.28 -43.47
CA LYS A 396 -11.36 28.24 -42.02
C LYS A 396 -10.36 27.17 -41.60
N ALA A 397 -9.59 27.48 -40.56
CA ALA A 397 -8.68 26.54 -39.93
C ALA A 397 -9.46 25.37 -39.33
N LYS A 398 -9.03 24.13 -39.64
CA LYS A 398 -9.50 22.96 -38.90
C LYS A 398 -8.91 22.99 -37.50
N LYS A 399 -9.58 22.36 -36.54
CA LYS A 399 -9.02 22.16 -35.18
C LYS A 399 -7.73 21.35 -35.17
N LYS A 400 -7.51 20.54 -36.20
CA LYS A 400 -6.36 19.68 -36.33
C LYS A 400 -5.76 19.76 -37.72
N ARG A 401 -4.45 19.54 -37.81
CA ARG A 401 -3.68 19.49 -39.06
C ARG A 401 -2.78 18.26 -39.07
N ASN A 402 -2.25 17.93 -40.23
CA ASN A 402 -1.32 16.83 -40.40
C ASN A 402 0.12 17.33 -40.38
N ILE A 403 1.01 16.57 -39.76
CA ILE A 403 2.47 16.72 -39.87
C ILE A 403 3.08 15.39 -40.31
N ILE A 404 4.22 15.45 -40.98
CA ILE A 404 5.00 14.26 -41.36
C ILE A 404 6.21 14.16 -40.44
N ILE A 405 6.39 13.00 -39.81
CA ILE A 405 7.58 12.71 -39.01
C ILE A 405 8.43 11.68 -39.75
N ARG A 406 9.66 12.06 -40.07
CA ARG A 406 10.69 11.19 -40.65
C ARG A 406 11.51 10.55 -39.55
N GLY A 407 11.75 9.24 -39.67
CA GLY A 407 12.52 8.50 -38.68
C GLY A 407 14.04 8.54 -38.91
N LEU A 408 14.78 8.40 -37.82
CA LEU A 408 16.25 8.44 -37.78
C LEU A 408 16.92 7.07 -37.94
N GLY A 409 16.15 5.98 -37.85
CA GLY A 409 16.63 4.62 -38.01
C GLY A 409 17.52 4.09 -36.89
N ILE A 410 17.48 4.70 -35.69
CA ILE A 410 18.28 4.24 -34.54
C ILE A 410 17.87 2.79 -34.22
N PRO A 411 18.80 1.84 -34.03
CA PRO A 411 18.45 0.47 -33.71
C PRO A 411 17.76 0.35 -32.33
N PRO A 412 16.59 -0.29 -32.23
CA PRO A 412 15.89 -0.44 -30.95
C PRO A 412 16.55 -1.50 -30.05
N THR A 413 16.64 -1.22 -28.75
CA THR A 413 17.24 -2.14 -27.77
C THR A 413 16.18 -2.99 -27.05
N HIS A 414 14.95 -2.48 -26.96
CA HIS A 414 13.83 -3.17 -26.31
C HIS A 414 12.54 -3.03 -27.15
N PHE A 415 11.57 -3.90 -26.87
CA PHE A 415 10.30 -3.94 -27.57
C PHE A 415 9.12 -3.95 -26.59
N THR A 416 8.01 -3.34 -26.99
CA THR A 416 6.74 -3.41 -26.27
C THR A 416 6.15 -4.83 -26.32
N ALA A 417 5.17 -5.13 -25.47
CA ALA A 417 4.45 -6.41 -25.52
C ALA A 417 3.77 -6.67 -26.88
N SER A 418 3.39 -5.61 -27.62
CA SER A 418 2.86 -5.70 -28.98
C SER A 418 3.93 -5.93 -30.07
N GLY A 419 5.21 -5.87 -29.70
CA GLY A 419 6.35 -6.08 -30.59
C GLY A 419 6.80 -4.85 -31.36
N LEU A 420 6.43 -3.64 -30.91
CA LEU A 420 6.95 -2.37 -31.44
C LEU A 420 8.25 -1.97 -30.73
N PRO A 421 9.17 -1.24 -31.39
CA PRO A 421 10.28 -0.58 -30.71
C PRO A 421 9.82 0.18 -29.46
N ALA A 422 10.45 -0.02 -28.31
CA ALA A 422 10.07 0.67 -27.08
C ALA A 422 10.81 2.01 -26.96
N ALA A 423 10.09 3.12 -26.77
CA ALA A 423 10.65 4.43 -26.40
C ALA A 423 10.46 4.70 -24.90
N SER A 424 10.79 3.72 -24.05
CA SER A 424 10.66 3.82 -22.59
C SER A 424 11.81 4.63 -21.97
N ALA A 425 11.65 5.06 -20.72
CA ALA A 425 12.69 5.77 -19.99
C ALA A 425 14.02 4.98 -19.92
N GLU A 426 13.96 3.65 -19.77
CA GLU A 426 15.13 2.78 -19.77
C GLU A 426 15.87 2.80 -21.12
N VAL A 427 15.13 2.72 -22.23
CA VAL A 427 15.71 2.79 -23.58
C VAL A 427 16.32 4.16 -23.84
N LEU A 428 15.60 5.25 -23.50
CA LEU A 428 16.12 6.60 -23.66
C LEU A 428 17.42 6.81 -22.88
N LYS A 429 17.49 6.29 -21.65
CA LYS A 429 18.71 6.33 -20.83
C LYS A 429 19.87 5.55 -21.45
N GLU A 430 19.63 4.34 -21.98
CA GLU A 430 20.64 3.52 -22.65
C GLU A 430 21.17 4.20 -23.94
N LEU A 431 20.25 4.77 -24.74
CA LEU A 431 20.61 5.46 -25.99
C LEU A 431 21.38 6.76 -25.72
N ALA A 432 20.98 7.52 -24.70
CA ALA A 432 21.61 8.78 -24.34
C ALA A 432 22.97 8.61 -23.65
N GLY A 433 23.11 7.61 -22.78
CA GLY A 433 24.23 7.53 -21.85
C GLY A 433 24.13 8.62 -20.77
N ASN A 434 25.27 9.15 -20.38
CA ASN A 434 25.39 10.28 -19.46
C ASN A 434 26.22 11.41 -20.10
N PRO A 435 25.64 12.21 -21.00
CA PRO A 435 26.37 13.26 -21.71
C PRO A 435 26.81 14.44 -20.82
N GLU A 436 26.33 14.48 -19.57
CA GLU A 436 26.60 15.56 -18.61
C GLU A 436 27.88 15.31 -17.77
N THR A 437 28.52 14.14 -17.88
CA THR A 437 29.77 13.85 -17.17
C THR A 437 30.98 14.55 -17.80
N ASP A 438 32.05 14.67 -17.01
CA ASP A 438 33.36 15.11 -17.52
C ASP A 438 34.40 13.98 -17.36
N PRO A 439 34.88 13.37 -18.47
CA PRO A 439 34.46 13.59 -19.86
C PRO A 439 33.04 13.04 -20.17
N PRO A 440 32.35 13.51 -21.22
CA PRO A 440 31.02 13.04 -21.58
C PRO A 440 30.97 11.55 -21.90
N GLN A 441 30.00 10.84 -21.32
CA GLN A 441 29.80 9.41 -21.56
C GLN A 441 28.58 9.20 -22.46
N TYR A 442 28.77 9.20 -23.78
CA TYR A 442 27.66 9.03 -24.71
C TYR A 442 27.17 7.58 -24.81
N GLY A 443 25.87 7.43 -24.98
CA GLY A 443 25.21 6.13 -25.14
C GLY A 443 25.24 5.61 -26.58
N ARG A 444 24.39 4.61 -26.85
CA ARG A 444 24.38 3.89 -28.14
C ARG A 444 23.99 4.77 -29.33
N ALA A 445 23.23 5.84 -29.11
CA ALA A 445 22.85 6.76 -30.19
C ALA A 445 24.07 7.45 -30.81
N TYR A 446 25.13 7.72 -30.05
CA TYR A 446 26.35 8.34 -30.57
C TYR A 446 27.05 7.52 -31.66
N GLY A 447 26.99 6.19 -31.55
CA GLY A 447 27.57 5.28 -32.54
C GLY A 447 26.75 5.19 -33.83
N HIS A 448 25.47 5.59 -33.80
CA HIS A 448 24.57 5.53 -34.96
C HIS A 448 24.86 6.61 -35.99
N PHE A 449 25.28 7.79 -35.55
CA PHE A 449 25.58 8.91 -36.44
C PHE A 449 27.03 8.86 -36.93
N GLU A 450 27.20 9.08 -38.24
CA GLU A 450 28.51 9.20 -38.88
C GLU A 450 29.25 10.43 -38.34
N ASP A 451 28.56 11.58 -38.33
CA ASP A 451 29.02 12.80 -37.66
C ASP A 451 28.95 12.66 -36.14
N LYS A 452 30.10 12.87 -35.49
CA LYS A 452 30.25 12.75 -34.03
C LYS A 452 29.68 13.92 -33.28
N GLU A 453 29.63 15.12 -33.87
CA GLU A 453 28.92 16.25 -33.26
C GLU A 453 27.42 16.00 -33.24
N GLU A 454 26.87 15.42 -34.31
CA GLU A 454 25.47 15.01 -34.36
C GLU A 454 25.19 13.85 -33.39
N GLY A 455 26.07 12.85 -33.33
CA GLY A 455 25.96 11.78 -32.35
C GLY A 455 25.92 12.29 -30.91
N ALA A 456 26.76 13.28 -30.58
CA ALA A 456 26.76 13.92 -29.27
C ALA A 456 25.46 14.71 -29.02
N ALA A 457 25.01 15.49 -30.01
CA ALA A 457 23.76 16.26 -29.93
C ALA A 457 22.54 15.33 -29.73
N ALA A 458 22.49 14.20 -30.44
CA ALA A 458 21.45 13.20 -30.27
C ALA A 458 21.44 12.60 -28.86
N CYS A 459 22.61 12.27 -28.30
CA CYS A 459 22.68 11.79 -26.91
C CYS A 459 22.20 12.84 -25.91
N VAL A 460 22.53 14.12 -26.09
CA VAL A 460 22.02 15.23 -25.26
C VAL A 460 20.51 15.37 -25.38
N ALA A 461 19.95 15.33 -26.60
CA ALA A 461 18.51 15.41 -26.82
C ALA A 461 17.75 14.21 -26.23
N LEU A 462 18.30 13.00 -26.34
CA LEU A 462 17.70 11.81 -25.75
C LEU A 462 17.74 11.82 -24.21
N LYS A 463 18.81 12.36 -23.62
CA LYS A 463 18.89 12.64 -22.18
C LYS A 463 17.82 13.64 -21.76
N ALA A 464 17.63 14.72 -22.52
CA ALA A 464 16.55 15.69 -22.26
C ALA A 464 15.16 15.04 -22.37
N LEU A 465 14.92 14.16 -23.34
CA LEU A 465 13.65 13.45 -23.49
C LEU A 465 13.38 12.46 -22.33
N PHE A 466 14.43 11.81 -21.82
CA PHE A 466 14.37 11.01 -20.60
C PHE A 466 14.01 11.88 -19.39
N ASP A 467 14.69 13.02 -19.22
CA ASP A 467 14.47 13.95 -18.11
C ASP A 467 13.05 14.53 -18.12
N ILE A 468 12.50 14.92 -19.29
CA ILE A 468 11.11 15.36 -19.46
C ILE A 468 10.14 14.29 -18.90
N SER A 469 10.39 13.01 -19.20
CA SER A 469 9.57 11.91 -18.69
C SER A 469 9.66 11.79 -17.16
N SER A 470 10.85 12.01 -16.59
CA SER A 470 11.07 12.05 -15.15
C SER A 470 10.34 13.23 -14.50
N ILE A 471 10.43 14.43 -15.08
CA ILE A 471 9.78 15.65 -14.57
C ILE A 471 8.25 15.49 -14.58
N ASN A 472 7.68 14.97 -15.66
CA ASN A 472 6.25 14.68 -15.70
C ASN A 472 5.80 13.67 -14.66
N THR A 473 6.65 12.68 -14.35
CA THR A 473 6.39 11.76 -13.26
C THR A 473 6.36 12.50 -11.93
N MET A 474 7.29 13.44 -11.69
CA MET A 474 7.31 14.27 -10.49
C MET A 474 6.05 15.16 -10.39
N LEU A 475 5.68 15.84 -11.47
CA LEU A 475 4.51 16.71 -11.55
C LEU A 475 3.21 15.93 -11.28
N ASN A 476 2.93 14.91 -12.10
CA ASN A 476 1.61 14.27 -12.13
C ASN A 476 1.38 13.29 -10.98
N ASN A 477 2.44 12.69 -10.41
CA ASN A 477 2.27 11.68 -9.36
C ASN A 477 2.51 12.24 -7.95
N PHE A 478 3.13 13.41 -7.82
CA PHE A 478 3.54 13.94 -6.53
C PHE A 478 3.21 15.43 -6.36
N ILE A 479 3.76 16.33 -7.18
CA ILE A 479 3.64 17.78 -6.95
C ILE A 479 2.17 18.25 -7.07
N LEU A 480 1.50 17.93 -8.18
CA LEU A 480 0.10 18.33 -8.39
C LEU A 480 -0.85 17.63 -7.42
N PRO A 481 -0.80 16.28 -7.24
CA PRO A 481 -1.71 15.61 -6.32
C PRO A 481 -1.58 16.06 -4.85
N LEU A 482 -0.37 16.43 -4.39
CA LEU A 482 -0.21 16.93 -3.02
C LEU A 482 -0.87 18.28 -2.81
N GLN A 483 -0.90 19.14 -3.83
CA GLN A 483 -1.60 20.42 -3.78
C GLN A 483 -3.12 20.23 -3.93
N GLU A 484 -3.56 19.39 -4.86
CA GLU A 484 -4.99 19.16 -5.15
C GLU A 484 -5.73 18.43 -4.01
N LEU A 485 -5.03 17.57 -3.27
CA LEU A 485 -5.61 16.73 -2.21
C LEU A 485 -5.40 17.30 -0.80
N ALA A 486 -4.72 18.44 -0.65
CA ALA A 486 -4.56 19.09 0.63
C ALA A 486 -5.90 19.70 1.10
N ASP A 487 -6.20 19.55 2.38
CA ASP A 487 -7.37 20.18 3.01
C ASP A 487 -7.13 21.68 3.29
N SER A 488 -8.10 22.34 3.89
CA SER A 488 -8.02 23.76 4.25
C SER A 488 -6.93 24.08 5.29
N ASN A 489 -6.38 23.08 5.98
CA ASN A 489 -5.29 23.21 6.94
C ASN A 489 -3.95 22.76 6.35
N SER A 490 -3.88 22.64 5.02
CA SER A 490 -2.71 22.16 4.29
C SER A 490 -2.28 20.76 4.71
N ARG A 491 -3.24 19.86 4.96
CA ARG A 491 -2.98 18.46 5.31
C ARG A 491 -3.45 17.51 4.24
N VAL A 492 -2.64 16.50 3.96
CA VAL A 492 -2.94 15.43 3.01
C VAL A 492 -3.33 14.17 3.76
N HIS A 493 -4.54 13.68 3.46
CA HIS A 493 -5.18 12.54 4.14
C HIS A 493 -5.09 11.27 3.29
N CYS A 494 -3.93 10.62 3.34
CA CYS A 494 -3.69 9.39 2.58
C CYS A 494 -4.52 8.23 3.11
N SER A 495 -5.16 7.44 2.24
CA SER A 495 -5.82 6.18 2.63
C SER A 495 -4.82 5.03 2.78
N LEU A 496 -4.74 4.44 3.97
CA LEU A 496 -3.91 3.31 4.36
C LEU A 496 -4.69 1.99 4.24
N ASN A 497 -4.17 1.06 3.46
CA ASN A 497 -4.89 -0.14 3.06
C ASN A 497 -4.12 -1.42 3.42
N LEU A 498 -4.80 -2.36 4.10
CA LEU A 498 -4.33 -3.72 4.38
C LEU A 498 -4.40 -4.64 3.14
N ASN A 499 -3.96 -4.18 1.97
CA ASN A 499 -4.28 -4.86 0.71
C ASN A 499 -3.22 -5.77 0.08
N THR A 500 -2.05 -5.87 0.69
CA THR A 500 -0.93 -6.66 0.16
C THR A 500 -0.96 -8.10 0.70
N ASP A 501 -0.49 -9.06 -0.09
CA ASP A 501 -0.44 -10.46 0.32
C ASP A 501 0.46 -10.71 1.56
N THR A 502 1.47 -9.86 1.73
CA THR A 502 2.43 -9.95 2.84
C THR A 502 1.93 -9.22 4.09
N GLY A 503 0.86 -8.42 4.00
CA GLY A 503 0.31 -7.65 5.11
C GLY A 503 0.93 -6.27 5.30
N ARG A 504 1.90 -5.87 4.47
CA ARG A 504 2.38 -4.49 4.42
C ARG A 504 1.23 -3.53 4.04
N LEU A 505 1.23 -2.34 4.60
CA LEU A 505 0.31 -1.29 4.19
C LEU A 505 0.61 -0.85 2.76
N SER A 506 -0.44 -0.52 2.02
CA SER A 506 -0.32 0.32 0.83
C SER A 506 -1.07 1.62 1.05
N SER A 507 -0.77 2.61 0.23
CA SER A 507 -1.27 3.96 0.42
C SER A 507 -1.83 4.51 -0.89
N ARG A 508 -2.91 5.30 -0.83
CA ARG A 508 -3.56 5.90 -2.01
C ARG A 508 -4.11 7.28 -1.69
N LYS A 509 -4.26 8.11 -2.72
CA LYS A 509 -4.84 9.46 -2.65
C LYS A 509 -4.15 10.38 -1.63
N PRO A 510 -2.86 10.70 -1.81
CA PRO A 510 -1.90 10.19 -2.81
C PRO A 510 -1.15 8.95 -2.30
N ASN A 511 -0.31 8.33 -3.12
CA ASN A 511 0.46 7.14 -2.71
C ASN A 511 1.80 7.55 -2.07
N LEU A 512 1.80 7.79 -0.76
CA LEU A 512 2.99 8.14 0.03
C LEU A 512 4.02 7.01 0.17
N GLN A 513 3.64 5.75 -0.09
CA GLN A 513 4.58 4.62 -0.11
C GLN A 513 5.49 4.62 -1.35
N ASN A 514 5.17 5.42 -2.38
CA ASN A 514 5.92 5.44 -3.64
C ASN A 514 6.73 6.72 -3.87
N GLN A 515 7.06 7.45 -2.82
CA GLN A 515 7.84 8.69 -2.92
C GLN A 515 9.22 8.43 -3.57
N PRO A 516 9.70 9.31 -4.47
CA PRO A 516 10.95 9.10 -5.19
C PRO A 516 12.11 8.93 -4.21
N ALA A 517 13.00 7.96 -4.39
CA ALA A 517 14.18 7.83 -3.52
C ALA A 517 15.00 9.13 -3.48
N MET A 518 15.65 9.47 -2.37
CA MET A 518 16.37 10.76 -2.18
C MET A 518 17.26 11.15 -3.37
N GLY A 519 18.11 10.23 -3.86
CA GLY A 519 18.98 10.51 -5.02
C GLY A 519 18.28 10.59 -6.39
N LYS A 520 16.97 10.36 -6.44
CA LYS A 520 16.11 10.49 -7.63
C LYS A 520 15.07 11.60 -7.47
N ASP A 521 15.00 12.22 -6.29
CA ASP A 521 14.04 13.28 -5.98
C ASP A 521 14.57 14.62 -6.49
N ARG A 522 14.38 14.87 -7.80
CA ARG A 522 14.89 16.04 -8.52
C ARG A 522 14.50 17.37 -7.86
N TYR A 523 13.33 17.41 -7.23
CA TYR A 523 12.75 18.63 -6.66
C TYR A 523 12.59 18.56 -5.14
N LYS A 524 13.21 17.57 -4.48
CA LYS A 524 13.11 17.35 -3.03
C LYS A 524 11.65 17.45 -2.55
N ILE A 525 10.76 16.68 -3.16
CA ILE A 525 9.32 16.71 -2.84
C ILE A 525 9.09 16.43 -1.35
N ARG A 526 9.95 15.61 -0.71
CA ARG A 526 9.85 15.35 0.73
C ARG A 526 10.01 16.60 1.61
N ASP A 527 10.69 17.65 1.15
CA ASP A 527 10.82 18.91 1.91
C ASP A 527 9.47 19.62 2.05
N ALA A 528 8.51 19.33 1.16
CA ALA A 528 7.15 19.86 1.28
C ALA A 528 6.42 19.32 2.52
N PHE A 529 6.76 18.13 3.03
CA PHE A 529 6.09 17.58 4.20
C PHE A 529 6.71 18.15 5.47
N THR A 530 6.06 19.14 6.06
CA THR A 530 6.59 19.93 7.17
C THR A 530 5.77 19.76 8.45
N ALA A 531 6.38 20.00 9.60
CA ALA A 531 5.64 20.23 10.84
C ALA A 531 5.00 21.63 10.82
N PRO A 532 3.77 21.81 11.31
CA PRO A 532 3.19 23.12 11.56
C PRO A 532 4.01 23.93 12.58
N PRO A 533 3.87 25.26 12.63
CA PRO A 533 4.56 26.10 13.62
C PRO A 533 4.37 25.63 15.07
N GLY A 534 5.47 25.61 15.84
CA GLY A 534 5.50 25.14 17.23
C GLY A 534 5.56 23.62 17.39
N LYS A 535 5.66 22.87 16.28
CA LYS A 535 5.79 21.40 16.28
C LYS A 535 7.03 20.94 15.54
N LYS A 536 7.38 19.67 15.75
CA LYS A 536 8.44 18.96 15.03
C LYS A 536 7.94 17.61 14.53
N LEU A 537 8.63 17.07 13.52
CA LEU A 537 8.48 15.68 13.10
C LEU A 537 9.54 14.82 13.77
N ILE A 538 9.15 13.69 14.34
CA ILE A 538 10.08 12.59 14.63
C ILE A 538 9.87 11.54 13.55
N VAL A 539 10.94 11.23 12.83
CA VAL A 539 10.97 10.22 11.77
C VAL A 539 11.81 9.07 12.27
N ALA A 540 11.17 7.94 12.57
CA ALA A 540 11.81 6.78 13.14
C ALA A 540 11.70 5.58 12.18
N ASP A 541 12.84 5.01 11.77
CA ASP A 541 12.93 3.96 10.76
C ASP A 541 13.71 2.75 11.28
N TYR A 542 13.22 1.54 11.00
CA TYR A 542 13.95 0.34 11.37
C TYR A 542 15.16 0.11 10.47
N SER A 543 16.32 -0.01 11.10
CA SER A 543 17.57 -0.31 10.42
C SER A 543 17.63 -1.77 9.96
N GLN A 544 17.47 -1.99 8.65
CA GLN A 544 17.63 -3.30 7.99
C GLN A 544 16.69 -4.39 8.57
N LEU A 545 15.44 -4.02 8.85
CA LEU A 545 14.44 -4.85 9.52
C LEU A 545 14.34 -6.28 8.97
N GLU A 546 14.20 -6.43 7.65
CA GLU A 546 14.02 -7.74 7.02
C GLU A 546 15.21 -8.68 7.23
N LEU A 547 16.44 -8.16 7.27
CA LEU A 547 17.64 -8.98 7.48
C LEU A 547 17.78 -9.40 8.95
N ARG A 548 17.42 -8.52 9.88
CA ARG A 548 17.34 -8.84 11.31
C ARG A 548 16.31 -9.94 11.57
N LEU A 549 15.15 -9.83 10.92
CA LEU A 549 14.11 -10.85 10.96
C LEU A 549 14.56 -12.16 10.32
N MET A 550 15.27 -12.12 9.19
CA MET A 550 15.86 -13.32 8.60
C MET A 550 16.84 -14.00 9.57
N ALA A 551 17.71 -13.24 10.24
CA ALA A 551 18.63 -13.76 11.26
C ALA A 551 17.89 -14.45 12.41
N HIS A 552 16.84 -13.81 12.93
CA HIS A 552 16.02 -14.38 14.01
C HIS A 552 15.23 -15.62 13.56
N ILE A 553 14.52 -15.56 12.43
CA ILE A 553 13.68 -16.66 11.95
C ILE A 553 14.52 -17.90 11.61
N THR A 554 15.70 -17.70 11.03
CA THR A 554 16.59 -18.80 10.63
C THR A 554 17.50 -19.26 11.76
N GLN A 555 17.61 -18.49 12.85
CA GLN A 555 18.61 -18.68 13.90
C GLN A 555 20.05 -18.81 13.35
N CYS A 556 20.35 -18.10 12.25
CA CYS A 556 21.65 -18.14 11.61
C CYS A 556 22.71 -17.45 12.48
N LYS A 557 23.65 -18.24 13.00
CA LYS A 557 24.66 -17.76 13.95
C LYS A 557 25.52 -16.64 13.38
N ALA A 558 26.03 -16.81 12.16
CA ALA A 558 26.87 -15.80 11.51
C ALA A 558 26.15 -14.45 11.34
N MET A 559 24.85 -14.48 11.02
CA MET A 559 24.05 -13.25 10.93
C MET A 559 23.80 -12.62 12.29
N ILE A 560 23.42 -13.42 13.30
CA ILE A 560 23.17 -12.94 14.66
C ILE A 560 24.42 -12.27 15.23
N GLU A 561 25.58 -12.92 15.12
CA GLU A 561 26.85 -12.37 15.60
C GLU A 561 27.27 -11.12 14.80
N ALA A 562 27.01 -11.07 13.49
CA ALA A 562 27.26 -9.88 12.69
C ALA A 562 26.41 -8.67 13.12
N PHE A 563 25.15 -8.87 13.50
CA PHE A 563 24.31 -7.80 14.05
C PHE A 563 24.70 -7.41 15.47
N LYS A 564 25.06 -8.36 16.33
CA LYS A 564 25.57 -8.06 17.68
C LYS A 564 26.88 -7.29 17.65
N ALA A 565 27.72 -7.54 16.65
CA ALA A 565 28.97 -6.83 16.44
C ALA A 565 28.78 -5.40 15.90
N GLY A 566 27.54 -4.96 15.62
CA GLY A 566 27.25 -3.63 15.09
C GLY A 566 27.63 -3.46 13.61
N GLY A 567 27.44 -2.22 13.13
CA GLY A 567 27.83 -1.80 11.79
C GLY A 567 26.90 -2.26 10.67
N ASP A 568 27.14 -1.71 9.48
CA ASP A 568 26.28 -1.95 8.31
C ASP A 568 26.46 -3.38 7.76
N PHE A 569 25.41 -4.20 7.87
CA PHE A 569 25.44 -5.61 7.43
C PHE A 569 25.78 -5.77 5.94
N HIS A 570 25.34 -4.82 5.10
CA HIS A 570 25.67 -4.85 3.67
C HIS A 570 27.16 -4.60 3.42
N SER A 571 27.80 -3.71 4.19
CA SER A 571 29.23 -3.44 4.17
C SER A 571 30.04 -4.67 4.58
N ARG A 572 29.62 -5.37 5.63
CA ARG A 572 30.21 -6.67 6.01
C ARG A 572 30.11 -7.71 4.90
N THR A 573 28.96 -7.76 4.22
CA THR A 573 28.76 -8.64 3.06
C THR A 573 29.68 -8.24 1.90
N ALA A 574 29.87 -6.94 1.64
CA ALA A 574 30.76 -6.45 0.60
C ALA A 574 32.22 -6.86 0.84
N MET A 575 32.71 -6.81 2.09
CA MET A 575 34.04 -7.32 2.44
C MET A 575 34.19 -8.81 2.09
N GLY A 576 33.14 -9.60 2.36
CA GLY A 576 33.11 -11.02 2.00
C GLY A 576 33.08 -11.27 0.49
N MET A 577 32.47 -10.36 -0.28
CA MET A 577 32.38 -10.46 -1.75
C MET A 577 33.67 -10.00 -2.46
N TYR A 578 34.31 -8.95 -1.97
CA TYR A 578 35.39 -8.24 -2.66
C TYR A 578 36.67 -8.20 -1.81
N PRO A 579 37.70 -9.02 -2.14
CA PRO A 579 38.93 -9.08 -1.35
C PRO A 579 39.68 -7.75 -1.19
N TYR A 580 39.59 -6.85 -2.17
CA TYR A 580 40.21 -5.52 -2.08
C TYR A 580 39.48 -4.59 -1.08
N VAL A 581 38.16 -4.75 -0.91
CA VAL A 581 37.39 -4.02 0.09
C VAL A 581 37.76 -4.49 1.49
N ALA A 582 37.89 -5.81 1.69
CA ALA A 582 38.35 -6.37 2.97
C ALA A 582 39.73 -5.83 3.37
N LYS A 583 40.70 -5.85 2.45
CA LYS A 583 42.04 -5.28 2.67
C LYS A 583 42.02 -3.79 3.01
N ALA A 584 41.17 -3.01 2.35
CA ALA A 584 41.06 -1.58 2.64
C ALA A 584 40.57 -1.31 4.08
N VAL A 585 39.65 -2.13 4.59
CA VAL A 585 39.22 -2.05 6.00
C VAL A 585 40.32 -2.50 6.96
N GLU A 586 40.99 -3.61 6.65
CA GLU A 586 42.13 -4.12 7.46
C GLU A 586 43.28 -3.09 7.55
N ASN A 587 43.54 -2.36 6.48
CA ASN A 587 44.56 -1.31 6.43
C ASN A 587 44.12 0.02 7.10
N GLY A 588 42.88 0.12 7.58
CA GLY A 588 42.32 1.35 8.15
C GLY A 588 42.00 2.43 7.11
N GLU A 589 41.96 2.09 5.82
CA GLU A 589 41.62 3.03 4.73
C GLU A 589 40.11 3.21 4.55
N ALA A 590 39.29 2.37 5.19
CA ALA A 590 37.85 2.47 5.27
C ALA A 590 37.33 1.88 6.59
N LEU A 591 36.27 2.45 7.15
CA LEU A 591 35.67 2.01 8.41
C LEU A 591 34.32 1.31 8.18
N LEU A 592 33.99 0.29 8.98
CA LEU A 592 32.67 -0.34 8.93
C LEU A 592 31.57 0.48 9.58
N GLU A 593 31.94 1.23 10.62
CA GLU A 593 31.04 2.02 11.45
C GLU A 593 31.82 3.16 12.10
N TRP A 594 31.09 4.17 12.55
CA TRP A 594 31.63 5.29 13.29
C TRP A 594 30.58 5.83 14.25
N ASP A 595 31.00 6.14 15.47
CA ASP A 595 30.14 6.74 16.49
C ASP A 595 30.10 8.27 16.33
N HIS A 596 29.07 8.76 15.65
CA HIS A 596 28.84 10.18 15.45
C HIS A 596 28.39 10.93 16.72
N THR A 597 28.00 10.22 17.78
CA THR A 597 27.62 10.88 19.06
C THR A 597 28.81 11.54 19.75
N THR A 598 30.02 11.16 19.36
CA THR A 598 31.26 11.79 19.83
C THR A 598 31.47 13.21 19.29
N GLY A 599 30.70 13.64 18.29
CA GLY A 599 30.84 14.94 17.61
C GLY A 599 32.12 15.05 16.77
N LYS A 600 32.84 13.96 16.52
CA LYS A 600 34.07 13.92 15.73
C LYS A 600 33.82 13.37 14.33
N GLU A 601 34.53 13.92 13.35
CA GLU A 601 34.63 13.35 12.00
C GLU A 601 35.38 12.00 12.03
N PRO A 602 34.99 11.03 11.19
CA PRO A 602 35.65 9.74 11.13
C PRO A 602 37.09 9.87 10.57
N PRO A 603 38.08 9.15 11.13
CA PRO A 603 39.48 9.24 10.70
C PRO A 603 39.73 8.64 9.31
N ALA A 604 38.77 7.88 8.78
CA ALA A 604 38.75 7.35 7.42
C ALA A 604 37.29 7.25 6.96
N PRO A 605 37.01 7.31 5.64
CA PRO A 605 35.63 7.21 5.14
C PRO A 605 35.00 5.88 5.53
N LEU A 606 33.68 5.86 5.74
CA LEU A 606 32.99 4.60 5.95
C LEU A 606 32.98 3.79 4.64
N LEU A 607 32.95 2.46 4.74
CA LEU A 607 32.89 1.55 3.59
C LEU A 607 31.71 1.90 2.69
N LYS A 608 30.56 2.22 3.29
CA LYS A 608 29.36 2.63 2.54
C LYS A 608 29.56 3.87 1.68
N ASP A 609 30.51 4.73 2.01
CA ASP A 609 30.80 5.98 1.32
C ASP A 609 31.91 5.79 0.28
N LYS A 610 33.00 5.07 0.64
CA LYS A 610 34.14 4.80 -0.28
C LYS A 610 33.84 3.71 -1.32
N TYR A 611 33.11 2.66 -0.92
CA TYR A 611 32.78 1.47 -1.71
C TYR A 611 31.26 1.31 -1.87
N GLY A 612 30.60 2.41 -2.25
CA GLY A 612 29.15 2.48 -2.34
C GLY A 612 28.54 1.51 -3.35
N ASP A 613 29.21 1.26 -4.49
CA ASP A 613 28.74 0.33 -5.52
C ASP A 613 28.87 -1.13 -5.10
N GLU A 614 29.98 -1.50 -4.44
CA GLU A 614 30.20 -2.82 -3.87
C GLU A 614 29.17 -3.10 -2.77
N ARG A 615 28.95 -2.12 -1.88
CA ARG A 615 27.89 -2.20 -0.86
C ARG A 615 26.52 -2.37 -1.50
N LYS A 616 26.23 -1.64 -2.59
CA LYS A 616 24.96 -1.76 -3.32
C LYS A 616 24.78 -3.15 -3.91
N ASN A 617 25.83 -3.74 -4.50
CA ASN A 617 25.78 -5.12 -4.98
C ASN A 617 25.56 -6.11 -3.83
N ALA A 618 26.24 -5.92 -2.70
CA ALA A 618 26.05 -6.72 -1.49
C ALA A 618 24.64 -6.59 -0.90
N LYS A 619 24.04 -5.38 -0.97
CA LYS A 619 22.64 -5.14 -0.64
C LYS A 619 21.71 -5.94 -1.55
N VAL A 620 21.91 -5.86 -2.87
CA VAL A 620 21.14 -6.63 -3.86
C VAL A 620 21.26 -8.13 -3.62
N LEU A 621 22.46 -8.65 -3.28
CA LEU A 621 22.66 -10.06 -2.95
C LEU A 621 21.83 -10.47 -1.73
N ASN A 622 21.94 -9.73 -0.62
CA ASN A 622 21.24 -10.03 0.62
C ASN A 622 19.72 -10.08 0.43
N PHE A 623 19.15 -9.10 -0.28
CA PHE A 623 17.72 -9.11 -0.60
C PHE A 623 17.35 -10.19 -1.61
N SER A 624 18.18 -10.46 -2.60
CA SER A 624 17.97 -11.54 -3.56
C SER A 624 17.84 -12.90 -2.86
N ILE A 625 18.66 -13.14 -1.83
CA ILE A 625 18.64 -14.37 -1.05
C ILE A 625 17.44 -14.42 -0.11
N ALA A 626 17.13 -13.32 0.60
CA ALA A 626 15.92 -13.22 1.42
C ALA A 626 14.64 -13.52 0.60
N TYR A 627 14.65 -13.25 -0.71
CA TYR A 627 13.52 -13.48 -1.61
C TYR A 627 13.64 -14.74 -2.48
N GLY A 628 14.63 -15.60 -2.23
CA GLY A 628 14.79 -16.88 -2.95
C GLY A 628 15.04 -16.71 -4.45
N LYS A 629 15.77 -15.67 -4.86
CA LYS A 629 16.14 -15.41 -6.26
C LYS A 629 17.14 -16.46 -6.75
N THR A 630 17.01 -16.88 -8.00
CA THR A 630 17.90 -17.88 -8.61
C THR A 630 19.20 -17.25 -9.12
N ALA A 631 20.25 -18.08 -9.30
CA ALA A 631 21.51 -17.66 -9.92
C ALA A 631 21.31 -16.98 -11.29
N PHE A 632 20.32 -17.43 -12.07
CA PHE A 632 19.95 -16.76 -13.33
C PHE A 632 19.48 -15.33 -13.13
N GLY A 633 18.63 -15.09 -12.12
CA GLY A 633 18.17 -13.76 -11.79
C GLY A 633 19.30 -12.87 -11.28
N LEU A 634 20.18 -13.41 -10.44
CA LEU A 634 21.32 -12.67 -9.89
C LEU A 634 22.35 -12.30 -10.97
N ALA A 635 22.62 -13.21 -11.92
CA ALA A 635 23.50 -12.95 -13.05
C ALA A 635 23.05 -11.74 -13.87
N LYS A 636 21.73 -11.56 -14.05
CA LYS A 636 21.16 -10.39 -14.74
C LYS A 636 21.36 -9.10 -13.95
N ASP A 637 21.15 -9.12 -12.64
CA ASP A 637 21.30 -7.93 -11.79
C ASP A 637 22.75 -7.44 -11.72
N PHE A 638 23.69 -8.37 -11.64
CA PHE A 638 25.12 -8.07 -11.53
C PHE A 638 25.81 -7.93 -12.89
N ASN A 639 25.11 -8.26 -13.97
CA ASN A 639 25.67 -8.32 -15.32
C ASN A 639 26.94 -9.21 -15.41
N VAL A 640 26.86 -10.41 -14.81
CA VAL A 640 27.94 -11.40 -14.75
C VAL A 640 27.50 -12.73 -15.37
N SER A 641 28.43 -13.67 -15.54
CA SER A 641 28.09 -15.01 -16.01
C SER A 641 27.22 -15.75 -14.99
N ARG A 642 26.41 -16.71 -15.45
CA ARG A 642 25.61 -17.57 -14.57
C ARG A 642 26.46 -18.34 -13.55
N LYS A 643 27.70 -18.68 -13.94
CA LYS A 643 28.64 -19.40 -13.07
C LYS A 643 29.12 -18.51 -11.94
N GLU A 644 29.58 -17.29 -12.24
CA GLU A 644 30.03 -16.34 -11.22
C GLU A 644 28.91 -15.98 -10.22
N ALA A 645 27.67 -15.81 -10.71
CA ALA A 645 26.53 -15.59 -9.85
C ALA A 645 26.23 -16.80 -8.93
N ALA A 646 26.37 -18.03 -9.44
CA ALA A 646 26.21 -19.24 -8.64
C ALA A 646 27.32 -19.38 -7.58
N ASP A 647 28.57 -19.13 -7.94
CA ASP A 647 29.72 -19.18 -7.04
C ASP A 647 29.58 -18.12 -5.92
N THR A 648 29.09 -16.92 -6.26
CA THR A 648 28.79 -15.86 -5.28
C THR A 648 27.71 -16.28 -4.28
N LEU A 649 26.64 -16.93 -4.76
CA LEU A 649 25.57 -17.45 -3.91
C LEU A 649 26.07 -18.55 -2.98
N GLU A 650 26.79 -19.55 -3.50
CA GLU A 650 27.32 -20.65 -2.68
C GLU A 650 28.33 -20.15 -1.65
N LYS A 651 29.15 -19.14 -1.99
CA LYS A 651 30.02 -18.47 -1.01
C LYS A 651 29.22 -17.85 0.13
N TRP A 652 28.11 -17.15 -0.18
CA TRP A 652 27.24 -16.57 0.85
C TRP A 652 26.56 -17.62 1.73
N TYR A 653 26.20 -18.78 1.18
CA TYR A 653 25.60 -19.87 1.95
C TYR A 653 26.62 -20.68 2.77
N SER A 654 27.90 -20.62 2.43
CA SER A 654 28.93 -21.45 3.08
C SER A 654 29.08 -21.18 4.59
N ASP A 655 28.86 -19.94 5.03
CA ASP A 655 28.84 -19.50 6.43
C ASP A 655 27.41 -19.23 6.96
N ARG A 656 26.37 -19.47 6.15
CA ARG A 656 24.95 -19.22 6.48
C ARG A 656 24.06 -20.42 6.14
N GLY A 657 24.53 -21.62 6.48
CA GLY A 657 23.85 -22.89 6.17
C GLY A 657 22.43 -23.00 6.73
N GLU A 658 22.15 -22.37 7.88
CA GLU A 658 20.83 -22.38 8.52
C GLU A 658 19.76 -21.69 7.65
N VAL A 659 20.14 -20.66 6.90
CA VAL A 659 19.23 -19.96 5.96
C VAL A 659 18.80 -20.91 4.85
N ARG A 660 19.75 -21.67 4.28
CA ARG A 660 19.48 -22.64 3.21
C ARG A 660 18.56 -23.76 3.70
N GLU A 661 18.80 -24.25 4.91
CA GLU A 661 17.99 -25.31 5.51
C GLU A 661 16.56 -24.84 5.81
N TRP A 662 16.44 -23.63 6.37
CA TRP A 662 15.14 -23.01 6.58
C TRP A 662 14.35 -22.81 5.27
N GLN A 663 14.99 -22.34 4.19
CA GLN A 663 14.33 -22.18 2.89
C GLN A 663 13.77 -23.51 2.35
N LYS A 664 14.52 -24.61 2.49
CA LYS A 664 14.05 -25.95 2.11
C LYS A 664 12.82 -26.35 2.92
N LYS A 665 12.86 -26.18 4.26
CA LYS A 665 11.73 -26.49 5.15
C LYS A 665 10.50 -25.64 4.87
N ALA A 666 10.68 -24.35 4.56
CA ALA A 666 9.58 -23.46 4.19
C ALA A 666 8.89 -23.93 2.90
N ILE A 667 9.67 -24.32 1.88
CA ILE A 667 9.14 -24.89 0.63
C ILE A 667 8.43 -26.22 0.89
N GLU A 668 9.02 -27.11 1.70
CA GLU A 668 8.42 -28.41 2.04
C GLU A 668 7.09 -28.24 2.80
N THR A 669 7.04 -27.30 3.73
CA THR A 669 5.80 -26.92 4.44
C THR A 669 4.73 -26.46 3.47
N ALA A 670 5.09 -25.56 2.53
CA ALA A 670 4.14 -25.08 1.53
C ALA A 670 3.66 -26.18 0.57
N ARG A 671 4.54 -27.11 0.16
CA ARG A 671 4.16 -28.25 -0.69
C ARG A 671 3.27 -29.26 0.01
N THR A 672 3.50 -29.48 1.31
CA THR A 672 2.77 -30.47 2.11
C THR A 672 1.42 -29.93 2.58
N TYR A 673 1.39 -28.69 3.07
CA TYR A 673 0.22 -28.13 3.74
C TYR A 673 -0.43 -26.94 3.03
N GLY A 674 0.20 -26.40 1.98
CA GLY A 674 -0.38 -25.30 1.20
C GLY A 674 -0.42 -23.96 1.92
N TYR A 675 0.50 -23.70 2.86
CA TYR A 675 0.57 -22.41 3.56
C TYR A 675 2.00 -22.03 3.96
N THR A 676 2.15 -20.76 4.34
CA THR A 676 3.29 -20.24 5.13
C THR A 676 2.78 -19.28 6.21
N ARG A 677 3.61 -18.91 7.18
CA ARG A 677 3.24 -18.03 8.30
C ARG A 677 4.27 -16.95 8.57
N THR A 678 3.84 -15.87 9.20
CA THR A 678 4.70 -14.79 9.68
C THR A 678 5.12 -15.01 11.13
N LEU A 679 5.93 -14.07 11.66
CA LEU A 679 6.42 -14.08 13.04
C LEU A 679 5.29 -14.11 14.09
N LEU A 680 4.23 -13.32 13.88
CA LEU A 680 3.05 -13.35 14.75
C LEU A 680 2.05 -14.44 14.34
N GLY A 681 2.41 -15.42 13.50
CA GLY A 681 1.54 -16.56 13.19
C GLY A 681 0.44 -16.30 12.15
N ARG A 682 0.43 -15.14 11.50
CA ARG A 682 -0.54 -14.85 10.41
C ARG A 682 -0.25 -15.72 9.20
N TYR A 683 -1.29 -16.28 8.59
CA TYR A 683 -1.17 -17.18 7.45
C TYR A 683 -1.17 -16.46 6.11
N ARG A 684 -0.47 -17.08 5.17
CA ARG A 684 -0.71 -16.92 3.74
C ARG A 684 -0.99 -18.29 3.13
N ARG A 685 -2.16 -18.43 2.52
CA ARG A 685 -2.54 -19.64 1.77
C ARG A 685 -1.76 -19.69 0.46
N LEU A 686 -1.21 -20.86 0.14
CA LEU A 686 -0.38 -21.15 -1.03
C LEU A 686 -0.80 -22.49 -1.69
N PRO A 687 -2.08 -22.65 -2.08
CA PRO A 687 -2.57 -23.91 -2.65
C PRO A 687 -1.81 -24.33 -3.92
N ASP A 688 -1.32 -23.36 -4.71
CA ASP A 688 -0.52 -23.61 -5.91
C ASP A 688 0.80 -24.35 -5.63
N ALA A 689 1.32 -24.29 -4.40
CA ALA A 689 2.50 -25.07 -4.00
C ALA A 689 2.21 -26.58 -3.96
N MET A 690 0.93 -26.98 -3.82
CA MET A 690 0.48 -28.37 -3.74
C MET A 690 0.15 -28.98 -5.11
N LEU A 691 0.25 -28.22 -6.21
CA LEU A 691 -0.02 -28.70 -7.56
C LEU A 691 0.95 -29.84 -7.94
N LYS A 692 0.36 -30.96 -8.39
CA LYS A 692 1.11 -32.19 -8.72
C LYS A 692 1.31 -32.40 -10.22
N ASP A 693 0.54 -31.73 -11.09
CA ASP A 693 0.67 -31.90 -12.53
C ASP A 693 1.91 -31.17 -13.09
N ASP A 694 2.42 -31.69 -14.21
CA ASP A 694 3.69 -31.23 -14.80
C ASP A 694 3.53 -30.22 -15.93
N SER A 695 2.33 -29.62 -16.08
CA SER A 695 2.10 -28.58 -17.07
C SER A 695 3.01 -27.37 -16.83
N MET A 696 3.35 -26.65 -17.90
CA MET A 696 4.16 -25.44 -17.79
C MET A 696 3.50 -24.36 -16.93
N ALA A 697 2.16 -24.30 -16.95
CA ALA A 697 1.38 -23.40 -16.12
C ALA A 697 1.53 -23.75 -14.62
N SER A 698 1.33 -25.03 -14.26
CA SER A 698 1.46 -25.50 -12.88
C SER A 698 2.88 -25.37 -12.35
N LYS A 699 3.91 -25.63 -13.17
CA LYS A 699 5.31 -25.39 -12.80
C LYS A 699 5.58 -23.92 -12.47
N LYS A 700 5.01 -22.99 -13.25
CA LYS A 700 5.14 -21.55 -13.02
C LYS A 700 4.39 -21.09 -11.77
N ALA A 701 3.16 -21.58 -11.56
CA ALA A 701 2.35 -21.29 -10.38
C ALA A 701 3.02 -21.81 -9.10
N ARG A 702 3.46 -23.08 -9.10
CA ARG A 702 4.21 -23.68 -8.00
C ARG A 702 5.50 -22.90 -7.69
N GLY A 703 6.29 -22.55 -8.70
CA GLY A 703 7.51 -21.74 -8.50
C GLY A 703 7.24 -20.31 -8.01
N HIS A 704 6.04 -19.77 -8.23
CA HIS A 704 5.62 -18.51 -7.61
C HIS A 704 5.25 -18.72 -6.14
N ALA A 705 4.47 -19.75 -5.83
CA ALA A 705 4.07 -20.10 -4.47
C ALA A 705 5.27 -20.47 -3.57
N GLU A 706 6.27 -21.19 -4.08
CA GLU A 706 7.50 -21.53 -3.36
C GLU A 706 8.32 -20.29 -2.99
N ARG A 707 8.41 -19.30 -3.89
CA ARG A 707 9.04 -18.01 -3.57
C ARG A 707 8.25 -17.23 -2.54
N ALA A 708 6.92 -17.26 -2.63
CA ALA A 708 6.04 -16.67 -1.62
C ALA A 708 6.21 -17.34 -0.24
N ALA A 709 6.44 -18.66 -0.20
CA ALA A 709 6.67 -19.42 1.02
C ALA A 709 7.92 -18.96 1.78
N ILE A 710 8.96 -18.55 1.06
CA ILE A 710 10.21 -17.99 1.60
C ILE A 710 10.05 -16.51 1.94
N ASN A 711 9.45 -15.71 1.06
CA ASN A 711 9.38 -14.27 1.24
C ASN A 711 8.43 -13.86 2.37
N THR A 712 7.26 -14.50 2.48
CA THR A 712 6.20 -14.07 3.42
C THR A 712 6.63 -14.13 4.88
N PRO A 713 7.33 -15.17 5.37
CA PRO A 713 7.83 -15.16 6.74
C PRO A 713 8.73 -13.97 7.06
N ILE A 714 9.47 -13.42 6.09
CA ILE A 714 10.39 -12.30 6.31
C ILE A 714 9.65 -10.95 6.14
N GLN A 715 9.08 -10.70 4.96
CA GLN A 715 8.39 -9.44 4.68
C GLN A 715 7.12 -9.27 5.50
N GLY A 716 6.38 -10.37 5.72
CA GLY A 716 5.18 -10.36 6.54
C GLY A 716 5.50 -10.24 8.02
N ALA A 717 6.63 -10.76 8.49
CA ALA A 717 7.11 -10.48 9.85
C ALA A 717 7.51 -9.00 10.01
N ALA A 718 8.08 -8.36 8.99
CA ALA A 718 8.35 -6.93 9.03
C ALA A 718 7.04 -6.12 9.19
N ALA A 719 6.00 -6.48 8.43
CA ALA A 719 4.68 -5.89 8.61
C ALA A 719 4.10 -6.12 10.01
N ASP A 720 4.28 -7.32 10.57
CA ASP A 720 3.83 -7.65 11.93
C ASP A 720 4.56 -6.82 13.01
N VAL A 721 5.87 -6.62 12.87
CA VAL A 721 6.70 -5.78 13.76
C VAL A 721 6.23 -4.34 13.70
N VAL A 722 6.11 -3.77 12.50
CA VAL A 722 5.67 -2.38 12.31
C VAL A 722 4.25 -2.19 12.84
N MET A 723 3.34 -3.15 12.61
CA MET A 723 1.99 -3.11 13.17
C MET A 723 2.00 -3.06 14.70
N GLN A 724 2.83 -3.89 15.37
CA GLN A 724 2.95 -3.82 16.84
C GLN A 724 3.50 -2.48 17.31
N ALA A 725 4.56 -1.99 16.66
CA ALA A 725 5.14 -0.70 17.00
C ALA A 725 4.11 0.43 16.85
N MET A 726 3.33 0.42 15.76
CA MET A 726 2.25 1.38 15.55
C MET A 726 1.20 1.33 16.64
N LEU A 727 0.75 0.13 17.03
CA LEU A 727 -0.21 -0.05 18.12
C LEU A 727 0.34 0.48 19.44
N GLN A 728 1.60 0.16 19.76
CA GLN A 728 2.23 0.63 20.99
C GLN A 728 2.39 2.16 21.01
N VAL A 729 2.83 2.77 19.91
CA VAL A 729 2.97 4.23 19.78
C VAL A 729 1.60 4.91 19.87
N HIS A 730 0.60 4.44 19.13
CA HIS A 730 -0.75 5.01 19.11
C HIS A 730 -1.48 4.91 20.45
N GLN A 731 -1.26 3.82 21.19
CA GLN A 731 -1.89 3.56 22.49
C GLN A 731 -1.10 4.12 23.67
N ASN A 732 0.10 4.66 23.46
CA ASN A 732 0.94 5.16 24.53
C ASN A 732 0.31 6.41 25.19
N PRO A 733 -0.05 6.34 26.49
CA PRO A 733 -0.72 7.46 27.15
C PRO A 733 0.20 8.67 27.28
N ARG A 734 1.50 8.46 27.49
CA ARG A 734 2.47 9.54 27.69
C ARG A 734 2.70 10.33 26.42
N LEU A 735 2.83 9.68 25.25
CA LEU A 735 2.92 10.38 23.97
C LEU A 735 1.67 11.24 23.72
N ARG A 736 0.48 10.71 24.03
CA ARG A 736 -0.78 11.46 23.91
C ARG A 736 -0.85 12.65 24.87
N GLU A 737 -0.43 12.48 26.12
CA GLU A 737 -0.34 13.57 27.11
C GLU A 737 0.63 14.68 26.65
N LEU A 738 1.72 14.31 26.00
CA LEU A 738 2.70 15.24 25.42
C LEU A 738 2.21 15.87 24.10
N GLY A 739 1.07 15.44 23.55
CA GLY A 739 0.53 15.96 22.28
C GLY A 739 1.17 15.39 21.01
N TRP A 740 1.86 14.25 21.10
CA TRP A 740 2.47 13.56 19.96
C TRP A 740 1.51 12.55 19.35
N GLU A 741 1.32 12.65 18.04
CA GLU A 741 0.40 11.80 17.28
C GLU A 741 1.06 11.28 16.01
N MET A 742 0.70 10.05 15.61
CA MET A 742 1.18 9.47 14.37
C MET A 742 0.49 10.12 13.17
N VAL A 743 1.28 10.62 12.23
CA VAL A 743 0.79 11.29 11.01
C VAL A 743 0.94 10.43 9.77
N SER A 744 1.85 9.45 9.79
CA SER A 744 2.07 8.55 8.66
C SER A 744 2.86 7.29 9.04
N GLN A 745 2.75 6.30 8.17
CA GLN A 745 3.58 5.10 8.16
C GLN A 745 4.04 4.87 6.71
N ILE A 746 5.35 4.78 6.49
CA ILE A 746 5.96 4.64 5.16
C ILE A 746 7.03 3.54 5.21
N HIS A 747 6.86 2.46 4.46
CA HIS A 747 7.76 1.31 4.48
C HIS A 747 7.95 0.68 5.86
N ASP A 748 9.10 0.87 6.51
CA ASP A 748 9.42 0.42 7.86
C ASP A 748 9.52 1.60 8.85
N GLU A 749 9.13 2.81 8.39
CA GLU A 749 9.20 4.07 9.12
C GLU A 749 7.84 4.46 9.71
N ILE A 750 7.88 5.03 10.91
CA ILE A 750 6.78 5.68 11.60
C ILE A 750 7.12 7.16 11.74
N ILE A 751 6.18 8.03 11.35
CA ILE A 751 6.31 9.49 11.49
C ILE A 751 5.30 9.98 12.50
N VAL A 752 5.78 10.70 13.52
CA VAL A 752 4.93 11.37 14.52
C VAL A 752 5.16 12.88 14.51
N GLU A 753 4.12 13.64 14.81
CA GLU A 753 4.11 15.10 14.88
C GLU A 753 3.68 15.54 16.28
N GLY A 754 4.39 16.47 16.90
CA GLY A 754 4.06 16.97 18.23
C GLY A 754 4.85 18.21 18.65
N PRO A 755 4.60 18.76 19.85
CA PRO A 755 5.15 20.02 20.31
C PRO A 755 6.67 19.99 20.49
N GLU A 756 7.35 21.07 20.07
CA GLU A 756 8.82 21.17 20.11
C GLU A 756 9.40 21.01 21.53
N GLU A 757 8.69 21.50 22.56
CA GLU A 757 9.13 21.48 23.95
C GLU A 757 9.30 20.07 24.56
N SER A 758 8.72 19.04 23.93
CA SER A 758 8.70 17.68 24.44
C SER A 758 9.39 16.66 23.54
N VAL A 759 10.12 17.14 22.52
CA VAL A 759 10.85 16.32 21.52
C VAL A 759 11.73 15.26 22.16
N ASP A 760 12.58 15.64 23.12
CA ASP A 760 13.57 14.72 23.70
C ASP A 760 12.92 13.53 24.42
N GLU A 761 11.80 13.77 25.10
CA GLU A 761 11.06 12.72 25.79
C GLU A 761 10.30 11.85 24.78
N ALA A 762 9.61 12.47 23.84
CA ALA A 762 8.84 11.76 22.83
C ALA A 762 9.72 10.89 21.92
N MET A 763 10.87 11.39 21.49
CA MET A 763 11.82 10.64 20.66
C MET A 763 12.32 9.39 21.39
N LYS A 764 12.72 9.51 22.68
CA LYS A 764 13.12 8.36 23.49
C LYS A 764 12.01 7.33 23.63
N LEU A 765 10.77 7.78 23.82
CA LEU A 765 9.61 6.89 23.90
C LEU A 765 9.34 6.18 22.57
N VAL A 766 9.31 6.92 21.45
CA VAL A 766 9.08 6.33 20.11
C VAL A 766 10.14 5.30 19.79
N VAL A 767 11.42 5.63 19.98
CA VAL A 767 12.53 4.68 19.78
C VAL A 767 12.34 3.45 20.67
N HIS A 768 12.13 3.63 21.97
CA HIS A 768 11.96 2.50 22.89
C HIS A 768 10.81 1.56 22.50
N LEU A 769 9.65 2.11 22.15
CA LEU A 769 8.46 1.33 21.75
C LEU A 769 8.69 0.59 20.43
N MET A 770 9.40 1.21 19.48
CA MET A 770 9.77 0.58 18.22
C MET A 770 10.85 -0.50 18.40
N GLU A 771 11.87 -0.28 19.22
CA GLU A 771 12.92 -1.29 19.47
C GLU A 771 12.39 -2.50 20.25
N ASN A 772 11.30 -2.32 21.02
CA ASN A 772 10.71 -3.34 21.89
C ASN A 772 9.22 -3.62 21.57
N PRO A 773 8.89 -4.00 20.33
CA PRO A 773 7.50 -4.16 19.90
C PRO A 773 6.85 -5.44 20.46
N PHE A 774 7.62 -6.33 21.10
CA PHE A 774 7.15 -7.58 21.68
C PHE A 774 7.62 -7.72 23.14
N GLN A 775 6.85 -8.45 23.95
CA GLN A 775 7.22 -8.75 25.34
C GLN A 775 8.49 -9.60 25.46
N LYS A 776 8.71 -10.52 24.52
CA LYS A 776 9.95 -11.33 24.43
C LYS A 776 10.82 -10.75 23.32
N PRO A 777 12.08 -10.38 23.60
CA PRO A 777 12.96 -9.83 22.59
C PRO A 777 13.30 -10.89 21.54
N LEU A 778 13.60 -10.41 20.33
CA LEU A 778 14.12 -11.27 19.26
C LEU A 778 15.59 -11.62 19.55
N SER A 779 16.12 -12.57 18.78
CA SER A 779 17.53 -13.00 18.90
C SER A 779 18.53 -11.93 18.47
N VAL A 780 18.05 -10.87 17.83
CA VAL A 780 18.81 -9.68 17.42
C VAL A 780 18.04 -8.43 17.83
N ALA A 781 18.75 -7.37 18.21
CA ALA A 781 18.14 -6.09 18.53
C ALA A 781 17.49 -5.49 17.27
N LEU A 782 16.30 -4.92 17.41
CA LEU A 782 15.64 -4.15 16.36
C LEU A 782 16.11 -2.70 16.48
N GLU A 783 17.16 -2.32 15.78
CA GLU A 783 17.67 -0.94 15.84
C GLU A 783 16.75 0.03 15.09
N VAL A 784 16.52 1.19 15.69
CA VAL A 784 15.69 2.26 15.13
C VAL A 784 16.55 3.51 15.00
N ASP A 785 16.67 4.02 13.78
CA ASP A 785 17.26 5.34 13.52
C ASP A 785 16.15 6.38 13.58
N ALA A 786 16.24 7.31 14.53
CA ALA A 786 15.25 8.35 14.73
C ALA A 786 15.91 9.72 14.65
N LYS A 787 15.33 10.59 13.82
CA LYS A 787 15.77 11.97 13.65
C LYS A 787 14.59 12.92 13.81
N VAL A 788 14.91 14.16 14.15
CA VAL A 788 13.93 15.22 14.39
C VAL A 788 14.26 16.40 13.51
N ASP A 789 13.26 16.90 12.78
CA ASP A 789 13.40 18.13 12.01
C ASP A 789 12.02 18.76 11.73
N ASP A 790 12.04 19.90 11.05
CA ASP A 790 10.86 20.62 10.56
C ASP A 790 10.30 20.00 9.27
N SER A 791 11.11 19.27 8.49
CA SER A 791 10.65 18.59 7.27
C SER A 791 11.02 17.11 7.25
N TRP A 792 10.21 16.31 6.57
CA TRP A 792 10.47 14.88 6.40
C TRP A 792 11.79 14.62 5.67
N PHE A 793 12.15 15.44 4.68
CA PHE A 793 13.42 15.29 3.97
C PHE A 793 14.63 15.50 4.87
N LYS A 794 14.63 16.53 5.72
CA LYS A 794 15.78 16.81 6.61
C LYS A 794 15.90 15.78 7.74
N ALA A 795 14.78 15.28 8.22
CA ALA A 795 14.73 14.18 9.18
C ALA A 795 15.06 12.81 8.55
N LYS A 796 15.27 12.69 7.24
CA LYS A 796 15.67 11.43 6.57
C LYS A 796 17.14 11.46 6.20
#